data_AF-A0A4Y6V3J6-F1
#
_entry.id   AF-A0A4Y6V3J6-F1
#
_cell.length_a   1.000
_cell.length_b   1.000
_cell.length_c   1.000
_cell.angle_alpha   90.00
_cell.angle_beta   90.00
_cell.angle_gamma   90.00
#
_symmetry.space_group_name_H-M   'P 1'
#
loop_
_entity.id
_entity.type
_entity.pdbx_description
1 polymer ?
#
loop_
_entity_poly.entity_id
_entity_poly.type
_entity_poly.pdbx_seq_one_letter_code
_entity_poly.pdbx_strand_id
1 'polypeptide(L)'
;MNINFLYFTVKYIASRSGYTDPEAQSIAAACQFIADNNQDVPVYLKKDRLSEAIKQRHLYQNEPSKGPDMCKVPLLLSAIDAESDTDAWKAELTNVHNQKERLIPFDYFTDSALTDDGEEDNTDYRVHPIQTLQSSEAFARLFRAAAKRYRPVSDPDSTQALRRLGVLLHIVSNSFAYVPFNGYAGDVNDWTIVEVKDSRTFADITDRYKLAKDQTYPKVGHFRTGRVCEDYNIQFILKNNTLMNSHTRLSNDYFAKTAKALYGFLCQFRGQSPSDTDWRDNVLPSLIQGWNTDAGSYADLQKHWNEATGVTYGYDENAVRQSIVDLDSALKPDQQGYFDFLLMIQDVRDTVLGKLKGAEDMQSENQNGAGGWNIAVSPPNFAGDDYELSFAAALPAKLDSLALIATVIDTNTQEQIKSQTYTYKSVKSIAEKMRLSIPDDDQQLTARLVFVWSTEKGRQQKTFVQDYAVRGNSSVLAQLDRIHPVSRTGRPAIQIVNGTPSETADYNYPLNAMYIDQDSVRRLDLYAPIELRMKLADGFKLLDYSDLQLTLTPPSGSALRYCNNSKFVSFKPDPDTGLLQLTAVEEWKNRLVASDFSASLAKMRLGIQVTLEVGSESEEGYRNVAIDTGRDAKLAVGIEYLWNL
;
A
#
# COMPACT_ATOMS: atom_id res chain seq x y z
N MET A 1 -0.23 -15.84 -4.57
CA MET A 1 -1.60 -15.93 -5.15
C MET A 1 -1.61 -17.09 -6.14
N ASN A 2 -2.78 -17.70 -6.43
CA ASN A 2 -2.89 -18.82 -7.37
C ASN A 2 -3.20 -18.36 -8.82
N ILE A 3 -3.33 -19.32 -9.75
CA ILE A 3 -3.60 -19.06 -11.18
C ILE A 3 -4.91 -18.31 -11.45
N ASN A 4 -5.93 -18.50 -10.61
CA ASN A 4 -7.20 -17.75 -10.69
C ASN A 4 -6.94 -16.23 -10.59
N PHE A 5 -5.94 -15.83 -9.81
CA PHE A 5 -5.51 -14.45 -9.73
C PHE A 5 -4.39 -14.11 -10.73
N LEU A 6 -3.25 -14.78 -10.64
CA LEU A 6 -2.03 -14.40 -11.36
C LEU A 6 -2.18 -14.42 -12.89
N TYR A 7 -3.05 -15.27 -13.44
CA TYR A 7 -3.34 -15.30 -14.87
C TYR A 7 -4.69 -14.66 -15.21
N PHE A 8 -5.80 -15.20 -14.70
CA PHE A 8 -7.15 -14.81 -15.17
C PHE A 8 -7.50 -13.37 -14.79
N THR A 9 -7.23 -12.99 -13.55
CA THR A 9 -7.48 -11.63 -13.05
C THR A 9 -6.59 -10.62 -13.77
N VAL A 10 -5.29 -10.90 -13.88
CA VAL A 10 -4.34 -10.02 -14.55
C VAL A 10 -4.73 -9.81 -16.01
N LYS A 11 -5.09 -10.89 -16.74
CA LYS A 11 -5.51 -10.78 -18.15
C LYS A 11 -6.80 -9.95 -18.28
N TYR A 12 -7.78 -10.17 -17.42
CA TYR A 12 -9.01 -9.39 -17.42
C TYR A 12 -8.74 -7.90 -17.19
N ILE A 13 -7.99 -7.56 -16.13
CA ILE A 13 -7.69 -6.16 -15.80
C ILE A 13 -6.90 -5.51 -16.93
N ALA A 14 -5.90 -6.19 -17.51
CA ALA A 14 -5.16 -5.66 -18.65
C ALA A 14 -6.08 -5.39 -19.85
N SER A 15 -6.98 -6.31 -20.19
CA SER A 15 -7.98 -6.09 -21.24
C SER A 15 -8.87 -4.87 -20.95
N ARG A 16 -9.35 -4.71 -19.72
CA ARG A 16 -10.16 -3.56 -19.28
C ARG A 16 -9.40 -2.24 -19.23
N SER A 17 -8.11 -2.28 -18.95
CA SER A 17 -7.20 -1.13 -19.06
C SER A 17 -6.83 -0.81 -20.52
N GLY A 18 -7.47 -1.47 -21.49
CA GLY A 18 -7.40 -1.18 -22.91
C GLY A 18 -6.16 -1.71 -23.63
N TYR A 19 -5.47 -2.69 -23.04
CA TYR A 19 -4.47 -3.47 -23.76
C TYR A 19 -5.15 -4.37 -24.79
N THR A 20 -4.51 -4.58 -25.94
CA THR A 20 -4.97 -5.56 -26.93
C THR A 20 -4.90 -6.98 -26.36
N ASP A 21 -5.66 -7.92 -26.90
CA ASP A 21 -5.63 -9.31 -26.41
C ASP A 21 -4.22 -9.94 -26.41
N PRO A 22 -3.36 -9.74 -27.45
CA PRO A 22 -1.99 -10.23 -27.41
C PRO A 22 -1.13 -9.60 -26.30
N GLU A 23 -1.31 -8.31 -26.02
CA GLU A 23 -0.59 -7.62 -24.95
C GLU A 23 -1.05 -8.10 -23.57
N ALA A 24 -2.37 -8.18 -23.36
CA ALA A 24 -2.98 -8.69 -22.13
C ALA A 24 -2.57 -10.16 -21.87
N GLN A 25 -2.54 -10.99 -22.92
CA GLN A 25 -2.03 -12.35 -22.85
C GLN A 25 -0.55 -12.38 -22.44
N SER A 26 0.29 -11.53 -23.05
CA SER A 26 1.73 -11.48 -22.75
C SER A 26 2.01 -11.09 -21.31
N ILE A 27 1.31 -10.07 -20.79
CA ILE A 27 1.44 -9.62 -19.39
C ILE A 27 1.02 -10.74 -18.44
N ALA A 28 -0.19 -11.29 -18.63
CA ALA A 28 -0.75 -12.29 -17.72
C ALA A 28 0.03 -13.62 -17.74
N ALA A 29 0.48 -14.03 -18.92
CA ALA A 29 1.28 -15.24 -19.06
C ALA A 29 2.64 -15.11 -18.37
N ALA A 30 3.31 -13.96 -18.50
CA ALA A 30 4.56 -13.70 -17.78
C ALA A 30 4.36 -13.64 -16.26
N CYS A 31 3.25 -13.06 -15.79
CA CYS A 31 2.88 -13.00 -14.37
C CYS A 31 2.70 -14.41 -13.76
N GLN A 32 1.98 -15.29 -14.45
CA GLN A 32 1.77 -16.68 -14.03
C GLN A 32 3.05 -17.52 -14.13
N PHE A 33 3.84 -17.34 -15.19
CA PHE A 33 5.04 -18.14 -15.44
C PHE A 33 6.09 -18.06 -14.33
N ILE A 34 6.16 -16.95 -13.58
CA ILE A 34 7.04 -16.86 -12.40
C ILE A 34 6.68 -17.91 -11.34
N ALA A 35 5.39 -18.20 -11.15
CA ALA A 35 4.93 -19.22 -10.20
C ALA A 35 5.15 -20.65 -10.74
N ASP A 36 4.96 -20.86 -12.05
CA ASP A 36 4.99 -22.20 -12.65
C ASP A 36 6.40 -22.69 -12.99
N ASN A 37 7.37 -21.80 -13.18
CA ASN A 37 8.71 -22.17 -13.62
C ASN A 37 9.54 -22.84 -12.49
N ASN A 38 9.40 -24.16 -12.37
CA ASN A 38 10.08 -25.01 -11.38
C ASN A 38 11.37 -25.70 -11.89
N GLN A 39 11.82 -25.42 -13.12
CA GLN A 39 12.97 -26.12 -13.73
C GLN A 39 14.23 -25.24 -13.81
N ASP A 40 15.38 -25.80 -13.43
CA ASP A 40 16.71 -25.31 -13.85
C ASP A 40 17.02 -25.93 -15.22
N VAL A 41 16.53 -25.31 -16.30
CA VAL A 41 16.93 -25.68 -17.67
C VAL A 41 18.05 -24.73 -18.09
N PRO A 42 19.33 -25.11 -17.90
CA PRO A 42 20.42 -24.26 -18.32
C PRO A 42 20.52 -24.21 -19.84
N VAL A 43 20.72 -23.00 -20.34
CA VAL A 43 20.98 -22.77 -21.75
C VAL A 43 22.49 -22.77 -21.98
N TYR A 44 22.97 -23.62 -22.89
CA TYR A 44 24.39 -23.72 -23.23
C TYR A 44 24.68 -22.96 -24.51
N LEU A 45 25.57 -21.96 -24.43
CA LEU A 45 25.94 -21.09 -25.55
C LEU A 45 27.44 -20.93 -25.63
N LYS A 46 27.98 -20.74 -26.84
CA LYS A 46 29.36 -20.28 -26.99
C LYS A 46 29.49 -18.86 -26.47
N LYS A 47 30.65 -18.53 -25.89
CA LYS A 47 30.93 -17.22 -25.27
C LYS A 47 30.73 -16.03 -26.22
N ASP A 48 31.00 -16.21 -27.51
CA ASP A 48 30.81 -15.19 -28.56
C ASP A 48 29.32 -14.91 -28.88
N ARG A 49 28.42 -15.83 -28.53
CA ARG A 49 26.96 -15.67 -28.66
C ARG A 49 26.29 -15.02 -27.44
N LEU A 50 27.04 -14.77 -26.36
CA LEU A 50 26.55 -14.02 -25.20
C LEU A 50 26.50 -12.52 -25.53
N SER A 51 25.47 -11.82 -25.08
CA SER A 51 25.43 -10.36 -25.16
C SER A 51 26.42 -9.73 -24.18
N GLU A 52 26.87 -8.51 -24.47
CA GLU A 52 27.84 -7.81 -23.59
C GLU A 52 27.27 -7.56 -22.20
N ALA A 53 25.98 -7.27 -22.07
CA ALA A 53 25.32 -7.08 -20.77
C ALA A 53 25.38 -8.34 -19.90
N ILE A 54 25.14 -9.52 -20.49
CA ILE A 54 25.28 -10.82 -19.79
C ILE A 54 26.73 -11.05 -19.35
N LYS A 55 27.70 -10.70 -20.19
CA LYS A 55 29.12 -10.85 -19.87
C LYS A 55 29.56 -9.93 -18.74
N GLN A 56 29.19 -8.66 -18.81
CA GLN A 56 29.53 -7.62 -17.84
C GLN A 56 28.95 -7.90 -16.45
N ARG A 57 27.73 -8.44 -16.40
CA ARG A 57 27.08 -8.82 -15.14
C ARG A 57 27.42 -10.22 -14.66
N HIS A 58 28.33 -10.92 -15.34
CA HIS A 58 28.76 -12.28 -15.00
C HIS A 58 27.59 -13.28 -14.86
N LEU A 59 26.54 -13.13 -15.68
CA LEU A 59 25.33 -13.98 -15.67
C LEU A 59 25.54 -15.29 -16.45
N TYR A 60 26.74 -15.86 -16.37
CA TYR A 60 27.12 -17.10 -17.04
C TYR A 60 28.25 -17.80 -16.29
N GLN A 61 28.37 -19.11 -16.49
CA GLN A 61 29.45 -19.94 -15.97
C GLN A 61 30.18 -20.60 -17.15
N ASN A 62 31.52 -20.67 -17.12
CA ASN A 62 32.24 -21.42 -18.14
C ASN A 62 32.01 -22.92 -17.93
N GLU A 63 31.68 -23.65 -18.99
CA GLU A 63 31.42 -25.09 -18.94
C GLU A 63 32.29 -25.85 -19.97
N PRO A 64 33.59 -26.05 -19.68
CA PRO A 64 34.51 -26.70 -20.61
C PRO A 64 34.11 -28.14 -20.96
N SER A 65 33.35 -28.81 -20.09
CA SER A 65 32.88 -30.18 -20.30
C SER A 65 31.92 -30.33 -21.50
N LYS A 66 31.29 -29.23 -21.93
CA LYS A 66 30.38 -29.18 -23.09
C LYS A 66 31.06 -28.70 -24.38
N GLY A 67 32.32 -28.27 -24.30
CA GLY A 67 33.14 -27.85 -25.44
C GLY A 67 34.04 -26.65 -25.11
N PRO A 68 35.03 -26.35 -25.99
CA PRO A 68 35.85 -25.15 -25.86
C PRO A 68 34.95 -23.91 -25.97
N ASP A 69 35.14 -22.95 -25.07
CA ASP A 69 34.40 -21.69 -24.98
C ASP A 69 32.88 -21.81 -24.78
N MET A 70 32.39 -22.97 -24.32
CA MET A 70 30.99 -23.13 -23.94
C MET A 70 30.73 -22.51 -22.57
N CYS A 71 29.60 -21.80 -22.48
CA CYS A 71 29.11 -21.16 -21.27
C CYS A 71 27.72 -21.70 -20.93
N LYS A 72 27.50 -22.01 -19.66
CA LYS A 72 26.20 -22.28 -19.05
C LYS A 72 25.56 -20.95 -18.65
N VAL A 73 24.37 -20.64 -19.16
CA VAL A 73 23.56 -19.51 -18.73
C VAL A 73 22.36 -20.06 -17.95
N PRO A 74 22.35 -19.95 -16.60
CA PRO A 74 21.28 -20.51 -15.79
C PRO A 74 19.97 -19.72 -15.94
N LEU A 75 18.83 -20.40 -15.91
CA LEU A 75 17.54 -19.73 -15.77
C LEU A 75 17.34 -19.40 -14.29
N LEU A 76 17.40 -18.11 -13.98
CA LEU A 76 17.47 -17.62 -12.61
C LEU A 76 16.11 -17.60 -11.88
N LEU A 77 15.08 -18.28 -12.38
CA LEU A 77 13.73 -18.18 -11.81
C LEU A 77 13.26 -19.36 -10.98
N SER A 78 14.05 -20.42 -10.83
CA SER A 78 13.55 -21.68 -10.31
C SER A 78 12.75 -21.50 -9.01
N ALA A 79 11.43 -21.61 -9.12
CA ALA A 79 10.55 -21.81 -7.99
C ALA A 79 10.95 -23.15 -7.35
N ILE A 80 11.03 -23.17 -6.02
CA ILE A 80 11.39 -24.39 -5.30
C ILE A 80 10.17 -25.32 -5.38
N ASP A 81 10.28 -26.46 -6.06
CA ASP A 81 9.15 -27.35 -6.40
C ASP A 81 8.44 -27.90 -5.15
N ALA A 82 7.40 -27.20 -4.71
CA ALA A 82 6.66 -27.46 -3.48
C ALA A 82 5.87 -28.78 -3.47
N GLU A 83 5.87 -29.52 -4.58
CA GLU A 83 5.08 -30.75 -4.72
C GLU A 83 5.91 -32.03 -4.48
N SER A 84 7.25 -31.92 -4.39
CA SER A 84 8.09 -33.06 -4.01
C SER A 84 8.21 -33.14 -2.47
N ASP A 85 7.47 -34.05 -1.84
CA ASP A 85 7.57 -34.34 -0.39
C ASP A 85 8.88 -35.10 -0.09
N THR A 86 10.00 -34.44 -0.32
CA THR A 86 11.34 -34.99 -0.17
C THR A 86 12.15 -34.15 0.79
N ASP A 87 13.03 -34.79 1.57
CA ASP A 87 13.97 -34.08 2.44
C ASP A 87 14.90 -33.13 1.65
N ALA A 88 15.18 -33.47 0.40
CA ALA A 88 15.95 -32.63 -0.52
C ALA A 88 15.26 -31.26 -0.74
N TRP A 89 13.95 -31.26 -0.97
CA TRP A 89 13.18 -30.02 -1.13
C TRP A 89 13.15 -29.17 0.14
N LYS A 90 12.97 -29.80 1.32
CA LYS A 90 13.03 -29.09 2.61
C LYS A 90 14.39 -28.43 2.81
N ALA A 91 15.47 -29.12 2.43
CA ALA A 91 16.83 -28.56 2.46
C ALA A 91 16.97 -27.34 1.53
N GLU A 92 16.40 -27.40 0.32
CA GLU A 92 16.39 -26.27 -0.62
C GLU A 92 15.66 -25.04 -0.07
N LEU A 93 14.51 -25.23 0.60
CA LEU A 93 13.77 -24.14 1.24
C LEU A 93 14.56 -23.44 2.35
N THR A 94 15.32 -24.21 3.13
CA THR A 94 16.11 -23.68 4.25
C THR A 94 17.47 -23.10 3.83
N ASN A 95 17.86 -23.27 2.57
CA ASN A 95 19.12 -22.75 2.06
C ASN A 95 19.02 -21.22 1.89
N VAL A 96 19.83 -20.48 2.64
CA VAL A 96 19.85 -19.00 2.65
C VAL A 96 20.12 -18.42 1.26
N HIS A 97 20.96 -19.05 0.43
CA HIS A 97 21.20 -18.61 -0.93
C HIS A 97 19.93 -18.72 -1.79
N ASN A 98 19.19 -19.84 -1.67
CA ASN A 98 17.93 -19.99 -2.38
C ASN A 98 16.85 -19.02 -1.87
N GLN A 99 16.80 -18.76 -0.56
CA GLN A 99 15.88 -17.76 0.01
C GLN A 99 16.17 -16.36 -0.57
N LYS A 100 17.43 -15.92 -0.52
CA LYS A 100 17.87 -14.60 -1.01
C LYS A 100 17.73 -14.43 -2.53
N GLU A 101 17.98 -15.49 -3.30
CA GLU A 101 18.01 -15.40 -4.77
C GLU A 101 16.70 -15.83 -5.44
N ARG A 102 15.85 -16.64 -4.80
CA ARG A 102 14.64 -17.22 -5.44
C ARG A 102 13.35 -16.81 -4.75
N LEU A 103 13.23 -17.03 -3.44
CA LEU A 103 11.97 -16.79 -2.73
C LEU A 103 11.73 -15.31 -2.46
N ILE A 104 12.65 -14.64 -1.79
CA ILE A 104 12.46 -13.25 -1.34
C ILE A 104 12.22 -12.29 -2.52
N PRO A 105 12.96 -12.36 -3.64
CA PRO A 105 12.78 -11.36 -4.70
C PRO A 105 11.46 -11.43 -5.46
N PHE A 106 10.77 -12.57 -5.45
CA PHE A 106 9.57 -12.79 -6.29
C PHE A 106 8.31 -13.05 -5.47
N ASP A 107 8.42 -13.86 -4.41
CA ASP A 107 7.29 -14.17 -3.53
C ASP A 107 7.23 -13.21 -2.34
N TYR A 108 8.37 -12.92 -1.70
CA TYR A 108 8.40 -12.17 -0.45
C TYR A 108 9.11 -10.82 -0.55
N PHE A 109 8.82 -10.06 -1.61
CA PHE A 109 9.48 -8.79 -1.88
C PHE A 109 9.31 -7.81 -0.71
N THR A 110 10.42 -7.28 -0.22
CA THR A 110 10.49 -6.39 0.94
C THR A 110 10.62 -4.93 0.49
N ASP A 111 10.09 -4.00 1.29
CA ASP A 111 10.18 -2.56 0.96
C ASP A 111 11.62 -2.04 1.07
N SER A 112 12.38 -2.59 2.01
CA SER A 112 13.78 -2.28 2.26
C SER A 112 14.69 -3.31 1.61
N ALA A 113 15.85 -2.86 1.15
CA ALA A 113 16.91 -3.76 0.72
C ALA A 113 17.41 -4.61 1.89
N LEU A 114 17.75 -5.87 1.61
CA LEU A 114 18.35 -6.78 2.56
C LEU A 114 19.76 -6.26 2.93
N THR A 115 19.94 -5.81 4.16
CA THR A 115 21.26 -5.56 4.75
C THR A 115 21.86 -6.89 5.23
N ASP A 116 23.17 -7.02 5.04
CA ASP A 116 23.94 -8.21 5.44
C ASP A 116 24.68 -7.89 6.75
N ASP A 117 23.95 -7.34 7.71
CA ASP A 117 24.43 -6.87 9.02
C ASP A 117 24.50 -7.97 10.08
N GLY A 118 24.01 -9.17 9.76
CA GLY A 118 24.17 -10.35 10.62
C GLY A 118 23.34 -10.31 11.90
N GLU A 119 22.41 -9.36 12.03
CA GLU A 119 21.46 -9.34 13.15
C GLU A 119 20.31 -10.34 12.91
N GLU A 120 20.01 -11.12 13.95
CA GLU A 120 19.10 -12.27 13.90
C GLU A 120 17.61 -11.88 13.85
N ASP A 121 17.27 -10.60 14.07
CA ASP A 121 15.87 -10.14 14.10
C ASP A 121 15.39 -9.68 12.71
N ASN A 122 15.16 -10.65 11.83
CA ASN A 122 14.68 -10.46 10.46
C ASN A 122 13.19 -10.03 10.37
N THR A 123 12.60 -9.49 11.43
CA THR A 123 11.20 -9.05 11.46
C THR A 123 10.92 -7.83 10.57
N ASP A 124 11.95 -7.03 10.29
CA ASP A 124 11.89 -5.86 9.40
C ASP A 124 11.74 -6.23 7.91
N TYR A 125 11.97 -7.50 7.55
CA TYR A 125 11.86 -8.00 6.18
C TYR A 125 10.51 -8.62 5.86
N ARG A 126 9.46 -8.29 6.61
CA ARG A 126 8.11 -8.74 6.27
C ARG A 126 7.66 -8.13 4.96
N VAL A 127 6.83 -8.89 4.26
CA VAL A 127 6.17 -8.43 3.06
C VAL A 127 5.13 -7.36 3.43
N HIS A 128 5.13 -6.27 2.69
CA HIS A 128 4.14 -5.21 2.78
C HIS A 128 3.41 -5.04 1.43
N PRO A 129 2.09 -4.79 1.42
CA PRO A 129 1.36 -4.62 0.18
C PRO A 129 1.83 -3.43 -0.65
N ILE A 130 2.23 -3.69 -1.90
CA ILE A 130 2.60 -2.64 -2.86
C ILE A 130 1.32 -2.09 -3.51
N GLN A 131 0.76 -1.02 -2.93
CA GLN A 131 -0.52 -0.46 -3.37
C GLN A 131 -0.35 0.56 -4.51
N THR A 132 0.73 1.33 -4.49
CA THR A 132 1.04 2.39 -5.44
C THR A 132 2.54 2.43 -5.72
N LEU A 133 2.97 3.28 -6.67
CA LEU A 133 4.40 3.51 -6.93
C LEU A 133 5.09 4.23 -5.75
N GLN A 134 4.34 4.81 -4.81
CA GLN A 134 4.89 5.41 -3.60
C GLN A 134 5.10 4.38 -2.49
N SER A 135 4.46 3.21 -2.56
CA SER A 135 4.59 2.15 -1.54
C SER A 135 6.00 1.57 -1.47
N SER A 136 6.72 1.50 -2.58
CA SER A 136 8.09 0.97 -2.64
C SER A 136 8.89 1.64 -3.75
N GLU A 137 9.91 2.42 -3.39
CA GLU A 137 10.76 3.10 -4.39
C GLU A 137 11.60 2.09 -5.20
N ALA A 138 11.97 0.97 -4.57
CA ALA A 138 12.62 -0.17 -5.21
C ALA A 138 11.75 -0.71 -6.36
N PHE A 139 10.47 -0.99 -6.07
CA PHE A 139 9.50 -1.41 -7.08
C PHE A 139 9.27 -0.31 -8.13
N ALA A 140 9.10 0.94 -7.71
CA ALA A 140 8.83 2.06 -8.60
C ALA A 140 9.95 2.28 -9.62
N ARG A 141 11.21 2.10 -9.22
CA ARG A 141 12.36 2.16 -10.12
C ARG A 141 12.29 1.09 -11.21
N LEU A 142 12.02 -0.16 -10.84
CA LEU A 142 11.86 -1.27 -11.79
C LEU A 142 10.68 -1.03 -12.74
N PHE A 143 9.55 -0.55 -12.19
CA PHE A 143 8.37 -0.20 -12.96
C PHE A 143 8.63 0.91 -13.98
N ARG A 144 9.24 2.03 -13.55
CA ARG A 144 9.59 3.15 -14.45
C ARG A 144 10.57 2.71 -15.54
N ALA A 145 11.54 1.84 -15.22
CA ALA A 145 12.48 1.30 -16.21
C ALA A 145 11.77 0.44 -17.26
N ALA A 146 10.82 -0.40 -16.87
CA ALA A 146 9.98 -1.16 -17.80
C ALA A 146 9.08 -0.24 -18.64
N ALA A 147 8.42 0.73 -18.01
CA ALA A 147 7.51 1.67 -18.69
C ALA A 147 8.21 2.52 -19.75
N LYS A 148 9.46 2.96 -19.52
CA LYS A 148 10.26 3.72 -20.51
C LYS A 148 10.49 2.96 -21.82
N ARG A 149 10.46 1.63 -21.79
CA ARG A 149 10.67 0.78 -22.97
C ARG A 149 9.37 0.46 -23.71
N TYR A 150 8.22 0.70 -23.07
CA TYR A 150 6.93 0.40 -23.67
C TYR A 150 6.61 1.40 -24.79
N ARG A 151 6.36 0.86 -25.99
CA ARG A 151 5.86 1.62 -27.14
C ARG A 151 4.55 0.99 -27.60
N PRO A 152 3.45 1.76 -27.71
CA PRO A 152 2.26 1.26 -28.39
C PRO A 152 2.66 0.99 -29.84
N VAL A 153 2.29 -0.17 -30.41
CA VAL A 153 2.66 -0.71 -31.75
C VAL A 153 3.79 -1.75 -31.71
N SER A 154 3.70 -2.72 -32.64
CA SER A 154 4.43 -3.98 -32.87
C SER A 154 5.97 -3.93 -32.91
N ASP A 155 6.57 -3.35 -31.88
CA ASP A 155 8.00 -3.32 -31.61
C ASP A 155 8.38 -4.51 -30.71
N PRO A 156 9.39 -5.32 -31.04
CA PRO A 156 9.95 -6.34 -30.14
C PRO A 156 10.27 -5.79 -28.73
N ASP A 157 10.70 -4.53 -28.63
CA ASP A 157 10.97 -3.86 -27.36
C ASP A 157 9.70 -3.69 -26.49
N SER A 158 8.55 -3.54 -27.14
CA SER A 158 7.25 -3.44 -26.45
C SER A 158 6.85 -4.78 -25.83
N THR A 159 7.11 -5.89 -26.52
CA THR A 159 6.85 -7.24 -25.97
C THR A 159 7.67 -7.50 -24.72
N GLN A 160 8.94 -7.08 -24.71
CA GLN A 160 9.78 -7.22 -23.51
C GLN A 160 9.30 -6.33 -22.37
N ALA A 161 8.90 -5.08 -22.65
CA ALA A 161 8.34 -4.18 -21.63
C ALA A 161 7.09 -4.79 -20.96
N LEU A 162 6.22 -5.44 -21.75
CA LEU A 162 5.01 -6.11 -21.27
C LEU A 162 5.33 -7.35 -20.41
N ARG A 163 6.33 -8.15 -20.80
CA ARG A 163 6.83 -9.27 -19.98
C ARG A 163 7.38 -8.78 -18.65
N ARG A 164 8.18 -7.69 -18.68
CA ARG A 164 8.69 -7.04 -17.47
C ARG A 164 7.55 -6.56 -16.57
N LEU A 165 6.52 -5.96 -17.14
CA LEU A 165 5.33 -5.61 -16.38
C LEU A 165 4.69 -6.84 -15.74
N GLY A 166 4.51 -7.95 -16.48
CA GLY A 166 3.94 -9.19 -15.94
C GLY A 166 4.66 -9.72 -14.70
N VAL A 167 5.99 -9.76 -14.72
CA VAL A 167 6.80 -10.18 -13.56
C VAL A 167 6.67 -9.20 -12.38
N LEU A 168 6.57 -7.89 -12.64
CA LEU A 168 6.30 -6.92 -11.58
C LEU A 168 4.90 -7.07 -10.99
N LEU A 169 3.89 -7.39 -11.81
CA LEU A 169 2.53 -7.65 -11.33
C LEU A 169 2.44 -8.94 -10.50
N HIS A 170 3.29 -9.93 -10.76
CA HIS A 170 3.45 -11.10 -9.90
C HIS A 170 3.92 -10.68 -8.50
N ILE A 171 4.99 -9.88 -8.42
CA ILE A 171 5.51 -9.34 -7.15
C ILE A 171 4.44 -8.56 -6.39
N VAL A 172 3.71 -7.66 -7.08
CA VAL A 172 2.59 -6.93 -6.46
C VAL A 172 1.54 -7.90 -5.94
N SER A 173 1.15 -8.91 -6.71
CA SER A 173 0.12 -9.87 -6.30
C SER A 173 0.52 -10.64 -5.04
N ASN A 174 1.77 -11.09 -4.97
CA ASN A 174 2.28 -11.85 -3.82
C ASN A 174 2.54 -10.95 -2.61
N SER A 175 2.81 -9.65 -2.81
CA SER A 175 2.96 -8.68 -1.72
C SER A 175 1.70 -8.53 -0.84
N PHE A 176 0.52 -8.79 -1.40
CA PHE A 176 -0.73 -8.84 -0.63
C PHE A 176 -1.02 -10.23 -0.09
N ALA A 177 -0.68 -11.28 -0.85
CA ALA A 177 -0.97 -12.65 -0.47
C ALA A 177 -0.20 -13.07 0.78
N TYR A 178 1.08 -12.68 0.88
CA TYR A 178 1.98 -13.24 1.88
C TYR A 178 2.27 -12.30 3.06
N VAL A 179 1.40 -11.32 3.33
CA VAL A 179 1.35 -10.70 4.66
C VAL A 179 0.86 -11.76 5.66
N PRO A 180 1.53 -11.99 6.81
CA PRO A 180 2.66 -11.24 7.40
C PRO A 180 4.04 -11.94 7.31
N PHE A 181 4.24 -12.81 6.33
CA PHE A 181 5.44 -13.63 6.20
C PHE A 181 6.66 -12.87 5.68
N ASN A 182 7.82 -13.52 5.75
CA ASN A 182 8.99 -13.19 4.93
C ASN A 182 9.61 -14.47 4.32
N GLY A 183 10.56 -14.34 3.41
CA GLY A 183 11.16 -15.49 2.74
C GLY A 183 12.31 -16.20 3.48
N TYR A 184 12.63 -15.82 4.72
CA TYR A 184 13.71 -16.42 5.51
C TYR A 184 13.25 -17.60 6.36
N ALA A 185 14.18 -18.48 6.75
CA ALA A 185 13.91 -19.42 7.84
C ALA A 185 13.93 -18.65 9.16
N GLY A 186 12.83 -18.62 9.90
CA GLY A 186 12.80 -17.90 11.18
C GLY A 186 11.47 -17.92 11.91
N ASP A 187 11.51 -17.48 13.17
CA ASP A 187 10.35 -17.49 14.07
C ASP A 187 9.24 -16.52 13.65
N VAL A 188 9.59 -15.48 12.88
CA VAL A 188 8.62 -14.60 12.22
C VAL A 188 7.64 -15.35 11.31
N ASN A 189 8.03 -16.53 10.81
CA ASN A 189 7.20 -17.41 9.98
C ASN A 189 6.60 -18.59 10.76
N ASP A 190 6.70 -18.64 12.10
CA ASP A 190 6.09 -19.71 12.92
C ASP A 190 4.57 -19.55 13.08
N TRP A 191 3.86 -19.44 11.96
CA TRP A 191 2.41 -19.32 11.92
C TRP A 191 1.74 -20.67 11.84
N THR A 192 0.63 -20.79 12.56
CA THR A 192 -0.30 -21.91 12.44
C THR A 192 -1.70 -21.38 12.17
N ILE A 193 -2.45 -22.14 11.38
CA ILE A 193 -3.86 -21.87 11.13
C ILE A 193 -4.62 -22.11 12.44
N VAL A 194 -5.41 -21.14 12.88
CA VAL A 194 -6.34 -21.30 14.00
C VAL A 194 -7.68 -21.73 13.47
N GLU A 195 -8.23 -20.94 12.54
CA GLU A 195 -9.58 -21.07 11.99
C GLU A 195 -9.58 -20.65 10.52
N VAL A 196 -10.38 -21.35 9.69
CA VAL A 196 -10.73 -20.95 8.33
C VAL A 196 -12.23 -21.12 8.13
N LYS A 197 -12.89 -20.09 7.61
CA LYS A 197 -14.32 -20.08 7.27
C LYS A 197 -14.51 -19.80 5.79
N ASP A 198 -15.50 -20.44 5.18
CA ASP A 198 -15.98 -20.07 3.85
C ASP A 198 -16.69 -18.71 3.94
N SER A 199 -16.25 -17.71 3.17
CA SER A 199 -16.80 -16.34 3.22
C SER A 199 -18.25 -16.24 2.73
N ARG A 200 -18.76 -17.24 2.00
CA ARG A 200 -20.11 -17.25 1.42
C ARG A 200 -21.11 -17.86 2.39
N THR A 201 -20.70 -18.91 3.10
CA THR A 201 -21.59 -19.71 3.97
C THR A 201 -21.29 -19.54 5.46
N PHE A 202 -20.13 -18.97 5.81
CA PHE A 202 -19.56 -18.91 7.16
C PHE A 202 -19.31 -20.27 7.80
N ALA A 203 -19.36 -21.36 7.03
CA ALA A 203 -19.04 -22.70 7.50
C ALA A 203 -17.54 -22.79 7.87
N ASP A 204 -17.24 -23.45 8.98
CA ASP A 204 -15.86 -23.80 9.34
C ASP A 204 -15.35 -24.86 8.37
N ILE A 205 -14.27 -24.52 7.66
CA ILE A 205 -13.58 -25.37 6.70
C ILE A 205 -12.10 -25.54 7.06
N THR A 206 -11.75 -25.32 8.33
CA THR A 206 -10.37 -25.36 8.84
C THR A 206 -9.64 -26.65 8.47
N ASP A 207 -10.33 -27.79 8.52
CA ASP A 207 -9.74 -29.12 8.23
C ASP A 207 -9.25 -29.26 6.79
N ARG A 208 -9.81 -28.49 5.83
CA ARG A 208 -9.32 -28.45 4.44
C ARG A 208 -7.91 -27.87 4.34
N TYR A 209 -7.53 -26.99 5.27
CA TYR A 209 -6.26 -26.25 5.22
C TYR A 209 -5.25 -26.70 6.28
N LYS A 210 -5.68 -27.36 7.37
CA LYS A 210 -4.77 -27.96 8.38
C LYS A 210 -4.27 -29.34 7.94
N LEU A 211 -3.61 -29.41 6.79
CA LEU A 211 -3.04 -30.67 6.33
C LEU A 211 -1.83 -31.05 7.20
N ALA A 212 -1.80 -32.30 7.67
CA ALA A 212 -0.71 -32.80 8.52
C ALA A 212 0.67 -32.63 7.86
N LYS A 213 0.73 -32.75 6.52
CA LYS A 213 1.96 -32.56 5.73
C LYS A 213 2.55 -31.15 5.89
N ASP A 214 1.71 -30.11 5.85
CA ASP A 214 2.16 -28.71 5.84
C ASP A 214 2.78 -28.35 7.20
N GLN A 215 2.30 -28.98 8.28
CA GLN A 215 2.87 -28.79 9.62
C GLN A 215 4.33 -29.30 9.73
N THR A 216 4.76 -30.19 8.83
CA THR A 216 6.13 -30.73 8.78
C THR A 216 7.11 -29.88 7.98
N TYR A 217 6.64 -28.82 7.32
CA TYR A 217 7.48 -27.94 6.52
C TYR A 217 8.30 -26.97 7.38
N PRO A 218 9.46 -26.50 6.89
CA PRO A 218 10.28 -25.55 7.63
C PRO A 218 9.56 -24.20 7.80
N LYS A 219 9.96 -23.42 8.81
CA LYS A 219 9.43 -22.07 9.10
C LYS A 219 9.93 -21.03 8.08
N VAL A 220 9.64 -21.23 6.81
CA VAL A 220 9.99 -20.34 5.70
C VAL A 220 8.69 -19.87 5.08
N GLY A 221 8.46 -18.55 5.01
CA GLY A 221 7.30 -18.01 4.32
C GLY A 221 5.96 -18.60 4.74
N HIS A 222 5.07 -18.81 3.77
CA HIS A 222 3.73 -19.36 3.99
C HIS A 222 3.69 -20.91 3.99
N PHE A 223 4.82 -21.60 3.77
CA PHE A 223 4.81 -23.04 3.49
C PHE A 223 4.11 -23.87 4.57
N ARG A 224 4.30 -23.57 5.87
CA ARG A 224 3.61 -24.28 6.97
C ARG A 224 2.09 -24.04 7.06
N THR A 225 1.63 -22.94 6.48
CA THR A 225 0.21 -22.59 6.40
C THR A 225 -0.42 -23.02 5.08
N GLY A 226 0.32 -23.73 4.23
CA GLY A 226 -0.13 -24.19 2.92
C GLY A 226 -0.58 -23.04 2.04
N ARG A 227 -1.68 -23.25 1.30
CA ARG A 227 -2.24 -22.29 0.32
C ARG A 227 -3.39 -21.44 0.88
N VAL A 228 -3.56 -21.37 2.21
CA VAL A 228 -4.69 -20.64 2.83
C VAL A 228 -4.72 -19.16 2.43
N CYS A 229 -3.58 -18.55 2.15
CA CYS A 229 -3.50 -17.14 1.77
C CYS A 229 -3.83 -16.87 0.29
N GLU A 230 -4.05 -17.92 -0.51
CA GLU A 230 -4.23 -17.87 -1.96
C GLU A 230 -5.68 -18.05 -2.42
N ASP A 231 -6.59 -18.46 -1.53
CA ASP A 231 -7.99 -18.69 -1.89
C ASP A 231 -8.86 -17.45 -1.64
N TYR A 232 -9.74 -17.14 -2.59
CA TYR A 232 -10.61 -15.95 -2.56
C TYR A 232 -11.73 -16.05 -1.54
N ASN A 233 -12.45 -17.18 -1.53
CA ASN A 233 -13.71 -17.36 -0.81
C ASN A 233 -13.55 -17.73 0.66
N ILE A 234 -12.50 -17.26 1.32
CA ILE A 234 -12.22 -17.63 2.72
C ILE A 234 -11.90 -16.44 3.61
N GLN A 235 -12.20 -16.63 4.89
CA GLN A 235 -11.69 -15.84 6.01
C GLN A 235 -10.84 -16.77 6.87
N PHE A 236 -9.67 -16.31 7.33
CA PHE A 236 -8.82 -17.12 8.18
C PHE A 236 -8.16 -16.33 9.31
N ILE A 237 -7.77 -17.06 10.35
CA ILE A 237 -7.02 -16.58 11.49
C ILE A 237 -5.74 -17.42 11.58
N LEU A 238 -4.59 -16.74 11.57
CA LEU A 238 -3.29 -17.33 11.89
C LEU A 238 -2.84 -16.87 13.27
N LYS A 239 -2.10 -17.73 13.97
CA LYS A 239 -1.39 -17.39 15.21
C LYS A 239 0.08 -17.72 15.07
N ASN A 240 0.94 -16.77 15.40
CA ASN A 240 2.36 -17.03 15.50
C ASN A 240 2.67 -17.66 16.86
N ASN A 241 3.29 -18.83 16.86
CA ASN A 241 3.55 -19.59 18.08
C ASN A 241 4.72 -19.03 18.89
N THR A 242 5.66 -18.35 18.25
CA THR A 242 6.82 -17.76 18.92
C THR A 242 6.53 -16.34 19.40
N LEU A 243 6.01 -15.49 18.52
CA LEU A 243 5.74 -14.07 18.78
C LEU A 243 4.39 -13.82 19.47
N MET A 244 3.55 -14.85 19.58
CA MET A 244 2.25 -14.81 20.28
C MET A 244 1.25 -13.76 19.75
N ASN A 245 1.44 -13.29 18.51
CA ASN A 245 0.50 -12.41 17.83
C ASN A 245 -0.45 -13.20 16.90
N SER A 246 -1.50 -12.53 16.44
CA SER A 246 -2.50 -13.11 15.53
C SER A 246 -2.66 -12.26 14.27
N HIS A 247 -2.99 -12.92 13.16
CA HIS A 247 -3.29 -12.27 11.89
C HIS A 247 -4.64 -12.77 11.39
N THR A 248 -5.60 -11.86 11.19
CA THR A 248 -6.92 -12.19 10.67
C THR A 248 -7.09 -11.55 9.30
N ARG A 249 -7.55 -12.33 8.33
CA ARG A 249 -7.74 -11.87 6.95
C ARG A 249 -9.07 -12.35 6.38
N LEU A 250 -9.79 -11.43 5.76
CA LEU A 250 -10.86 -11.71 4.82
C LEU A 250 -10.27 -11.66 3.41
N SER A 251 -10.20 -12.80 2.71
CA SER A 251 -9.50 -12.88 1.43
C SER A 251 -10.16 -12.05 0.33
N ASN A 252 -11.49 -11.92 0.34
CA ASN A 252 -12.23 -11.12 -0.65
C ASN A 252 -11.72 -9.67 -0.73
N ASP A 253 -11.47 -9.05 0.43
CA ASP A 253 -10.98 -7.66 0.51
C ASP A 253 -9.55 -7.54 -0.03
N TYR A 254 -8.70 -8.51 0.27
CA TYR A 254 -7.31 -8.52 -0.20
C TYR A 254 -7.26 -8.68 -1.72
N PHE A 255 -8.03 -9.59 -2.29
CA PHE A 255 -8.14 -9.75 -3.74
C PHE A 255 -8.60 -8.46 -4.42
N ALA A 256 -9.64 -7.80 -3.89
CA ALA A 256 -10.12 -6.53 -4.43
C ALA A 256 -9.07 -5.41 -4.36
N LYS A 257 -8.35 -5.30 -3.23
CA LYS A 257 -7.26 -4.31 -3.07
C LYS A 257 -6.09 -4.58 -4.00
N THR A 258 -5.65 -5.84 -4.11
CA THR A 258 -4.59 -6.25 -5.03
C THR A 258 -4.99 -5.92 -6.47
N ALA A 259 -6.21 -6.28 -6.88
CA ALA A 259 -6.70 -6.01 -8.22
C ALA A 259 -6.82 -4.51 -8.51
N LYS A 260 -7.19 -3.68 -7.53
CA LYS A 260 -7.19 -2.22 -7.66
C LYS A 260 -5.77 -1.69 -7.89
N ALA A 261 -4.78 -2.20 -7.15
CA ALA A 261 -3.38 -1.84 -7.35
C ALA A 261 -2.90 -2.23 -8.75
N LEU A 262 -3.19 -3.46 -9.20
CA LEU A 262 -2.88 -3.92 -10.56
C LEU A 262 -3.52 -3.04 -11.64
N TYR A 263 -4.79 -2.67 -11.49
CA TYR A 263 -5.48 -1.74 -12.40
C TYR A 263 -4.80 -0.37 -12.42
N GLY A 264 -4.39 0.15 -11.26
CA GLY A 264 -3.61 1.37 -11.15
C GLY A 264 -2.29 1.30 -11.92
N PHE A 265 -1.50 0.24 -11.69
CA PHE A 265 -0.22 0.04 -12.38
C PHE A 265 -0.41 -0.14 -13.89
N LEU A 266 -1.38 -0.93 -14.34
CA LEU A 266 -1.66 -1.16 -15.75
C LEU A 266 -2.05 0.13 -16.48
N CYS A 267 -2.88 0.98 -15.87
CA CYS A 267 -3.24 2.29 -16.41
C CYS A 267 -2.02 3.23 -16.45
N GLN A 268 -1.27 3.33 -15.35
CA GLN A 268 -0.08 4.18 -15.26
C GLN A 268 1.00 3.78 -16.25
N PHE A 269 1.18 2.49 -16.52
CA PHE A 269 2.14 1.97 -17.49
C PHE A 269 1.85 2.46 -18.92
N ARG A 270 0.57 2.75 -19.23
CA ARG A 270 0.13 3.37 -20.49
C ARG A 270 0.08 4.91 -20.45
N GLY A 271 0.51 5.52 -19.35
CA GLY A 271 0.38 6.96 -19.13
C GLY A 271 -1.07 7.42 -18.91
N GLN A 272 -1.94 6.53 -18.43
CA GLN A 272 -3.34 6.82 -18.14
C GLN A 272 -3.59 6.86 -16.63
N SER A 273 -4.56 7.68 -16.21
CA SER A 273 -5.03 7.67 -14.82
C SER A 273 -6.12 6.60 -14.64
N PRO A 274 -6.08 5.80 -13.55
CA PRO A 274 -7.14 4.85 -13.26
C PRO A 274 -8.46 5.58 -12.97
N SER A 275 -9.56 5.09 -13.52
CA SER A 275 -10.90 5.64 -13.26
C SER A 275 -11.56 4.92 -12.09
N ASP A 276 -11.94 5.67 -11.04
CA ASP A 276 -12.64 5.10 -9.89
C ASP A 276 -14.07 4.68 -10.22
N THR A 277 -14.73 5.43 -11.11
CA THR A 277 -16.08 5.09 -11.60
C THR A 277 -16.04 3.80 -12.41
N ASP A 278 -15.13 3.67 -13.38
CA ASP A 278 -15.02 2.44 -14.18
C ASP A 278 -14.62 1.24 -13.32
N TRP A 279 -13.72 1.45 -12.36
CA TRP A 279 -13.34 0.42 -11.40
C TRP A 279 -14.55 -0.11 -10.62
N ARG A 280 -15.32 0.78 -9.99
CA ARG A 280 -16.46 0.42 -9.14
C ARG A 280 -17.61 -0.17 -9.95
N ASP A 281 -17.90 0.43 -11.10
CA ASP A 281 -19.15 0.15 -11.81
C ASP A 281 -18.99 -0.98 -12.85
N ASN A 282 -17.77 -1.25 -13.35
CA ASN A 282 -17.54 -2.24 -14.41
C ASN A 282 -16.48 -3.31 -14.06
N VAL A 283 -15.29 -2.89 -13.60
CA VAL A 283 -14.15 -3.82 -13.44
C VAL A 283 -14.33 -4.72 -12.22
N LEU A 284 -14.58 -4.13 -11.04
CA LEU A 284 -14.70 -4.87 -9.78
C LEU A 284 -15.88 -5.86 -9.77
N PRO A 285 -17.09 -5.53 -10.25
CA PRO A 285 -18.21 -6.48 -10.27
C PRO A 285 -17.89 -7.75 -11.08
N SER A 286 -17.27 -7.61 -12.25
CA SER A 286 -16.88 -8.74 -13.10
C SER A 286 -15.77 -9.58 -12.44
N LEU A 287 -14.83 -8.93 -11.77
CA LEU A 287 -13.79 -9.63 -11.00
C LEU A 287 -14.37 -10.44 -9.84
N ILE A 288 -15.31 -9.88 -9.07
CA ILE A 288 -16.00 -10.60 -8.00
C ILE A 288 -16.70 -11.85 -8.56
N GLN A 289 -17.37 -11.72 -9.71
CA GLN A 289 -17.99 -12.86 -10.40
C GLN A 289 -16.94 -13.89 -10.86
N GLY A 290 -15.81 -13.45 -11.41
CA GLY A 290 -14.71 -14.31 -11.84
C GLY A 290 -14.05 -15.08 -10.68
N TRP A 291 -13.79 -14.41 -9.55
CA TRP A 291 -13.17 -15.03 -8.38
C TRP A 291 -14.11 -15.96 -7.61
N ASN A 292 -15.40 -15.68 -7.62
CA ASN A 292 -16.39 -16.44 -6.85
C ASN A 292 -16.73 -17.78 -7.54
N THR A 293 -15.79 -18.72 -7.49
CA THR A 293 -15.92 -20.05 -8.09
C THR A 293 -15.19 -21.10 -7.27
N ASP A 294 -15.63 -22.35 -7.38
CA ASP A 294 -14.96 -23.53 -6.82
C ASP A 294 -14.14 -24.28 -7.88
N ALA A 295 -14.03 -23.72 -9.10
CA ALA A 295 -13.20 -24.27 -10.16
C ALA A 295 -11.72 -24.28 -9.76
N GLY A 296 -11.10 -25.47 -9.78
CA GLY A 296 -9.69 -25.66 -9.42
C GLY A 296 -8.76 -26.01 -10.58
N SER A 297 -9.31 -26.53 -11.69
CA SER A 297 -8.53 -26.87 -12.88
C SER A 297 -8.43 -25.68 -13.84
N TYR A 298 -7.36 -25.62 -14.64
CA TYR A 298 -7.22 -24.59 -15.67
C TYR A 298 -8.42 -24.58 -16.64
N ALA A 299 -8.87 -25.76 -17.10
CA ALA A 299 -9.98 -25.87 -18.04
C ALA A 299 -11.31 -25.35 -17.46
N ASP A 300 -11.59 -25.65 -16.19
CA ASP A 300 -12.79 -25.18 -15.50
C ASP A 300 -12.73 -23.66 -15.25
N LEU A 301 -11.57 -23.15 -14.82
CA LEU A 301 -11.35 -21.72 -14.64
C LEU A 301 -11.48 -20.97 -15.97
N GLN A 302 -10.92 -21.51 -17.05
CA GLN A 302 -11.02 -20.95 -18.40
C GLN A 302 -12.48 -20.81 -18.83
N LYS A 303 -13.27 -21.87 -18.67
CA LYS A 303 -14.69 -21.83 -18.98
C LYS A 303 -15.43 -20.78 -18.13
N HIS A 304 -15.22 -20.80 -16.81
CA HIS A 304 -15.86 -19.87 -15.87
C HIS A 304 -15.54 -18.40 -16.20
N TRP A 305 -14.26 -18.08 -16.40
CA TRP A 305 -13.84 -16.71 -16.68
C TRP A 305 -14.25 -16.22 -18.07
N ASN A 306 -14.26 -17.09 -19.09
CA ASN A 306 -14.81 -16.76 -20.40
C ASN A 306 -16.29 -16.34 -20.26
N GLU A 307 -17.09 -17.10 -19.50
CA GLU A 307 -18.50 -16.82 -19.25
C GLU A 307 -18.71 -15.55 -18.41
N ALA A 308 -17.90 -15.35 -17.36
CA ALA A 308 -18.02 -14.23 -16.45
C ALA A 308 -17.59 -12.88 -17.05
N THR A 309 -16.64 -12.88 -17.99
CA THR A 309 -15.99 -11.65 -18.45
C THR A 309 -16.04 -11.40 -19.95
N GLY A 310 -16.32 -12.43 -20.75
CA GLY A 310 -16.23 -12.36 -22.22
C GLY A 310 -14.81 -12.23 -22.77
N VAL A 311 -13.77 -12.27 -21.94
CA VAL A 311 -12.36 -12.29 -22.36
C VAL A 311 -11.99 -13.74 -22.75
N THR A 312 -11.19 -13.90 -23.80
CA THR A 312 -10.65 -15.22 -24.17
C THR A 312 -9.40 -15.53 -23.37
N TYR A 313 -9.26 -16.73 -22.83
CA TYR A 313 -8.08 -17.17 -22.08
C TYR A 313 -7.36 -18.32 -22.79
N GLY A 314 -6.04 -18.38 -22.69
CA GLY A 314 -5.19 -19.34 -23.41
C GLY A 314 -3.78 -19.42 -22.83
N TYR A 315 -3.66 -19.76 -21.54
CA TYR A 315 -2.36 -20.02 -20.91
C TYR A 315 -1.84 -21.40 -21.33
N ASP A 316 -0.57 -21.45 -21.71
CA ASP A 316 0.18 -22.68 -21.96
C ASP A 316 1.61 -22.44 -21.46
N GLU A 317 1.96 -23.07 -20.34
CA GLU A 317 3.27 -22.97 -19.71
C GLU A 317 4.40 -23.33 -20.69
N ASN A 318 4.22 -24.38 -21.49
CA ASN A 318 5.25 -24.81 -22.45
C ASN A 318 5.41 -23.79 -23.58
N ALA A 319 4.33 -23.21 -24.07
CA ALA A 319 4.41 -22.16 -25.09
C ALA A 319 5.08 -20.90 -24.54
N VAL A 320 4.79 -20.52 -23.29
CA VAL A 320 5.43 -19.38 -22.63
C VAL A 320 6.92 -19.66 -22.42
N ARG A 321 7.26 -20.85 -21.91
CA ARG A 321 8.65 -21.32 -21.79
C ARG A 321 9.35 -21.31 -23.14
N GLN A 322 8.73 -21.79 -24.21
CA GLN A 322 9.33 -21.75 -25.54
C GLN A 322 9.55 -20.32 -26.05
N SER A 323 8.63 -19.41 -25.73
CA SER A 323 8.72 -18.02 -26.15
C SER A 323 9.75 -17.18 -25.36
N ILE A 324 10.19 -17.67 -24.19
CA ILE A 324 11.08 -16.94 -23.28
C ILE A 324 12.44 -17.64 -23.11
N VAL A 325 12.44 -18.98 -23.04
CA VAL A 325 13.56 -19.83 -22.59
C VAL A 325 14.07 -20.78 -23.69
N ASP A 326 13.20 -21.50 -24.41
CA ASP A 326 13.67 -22.48 -25.40
C ASP A 326 14.14 -21.77 -26.67
N LEU A 327 15.46 -21.70 -26.85
CA LEU A 327 16.05 -21.01 -27.98
C LEU A 327 15.78 -21.72 -29.31
N ASP A 328 14.99 -21.10 -30.18
CA ASP A 328 15.01 -21.44 -31.62
C ASP A 328 16.44 -21.29 -32.17
N SER A 329 16.97 -22.39 -32.70
CA SER A 329 18.26 -22.45 -33.37
C SER A 329 18.44 -21.43 -34.49
N ALA A 330 17.34 -20.96 -35.10
CA ALA A 330 17.31 -19.97 -36.17
C ALA A 330 17.43 -18.51 -35.68
N LEU A 331 17.20 -18.23 -34.39
CA LEU A 331 17.22 -16.88 -33.82
C LEU A 331 18.38 -16.71 -32.84
N LYS A 332 18.86 -15.48 -32.66
CA LYS A 332 19.77 -15.16 -31.56
C LYS A 332 18.97 -15.07 -30.24
N PRO A 333 19.55 -15.49 -29.09
CA PRO A 333 18.89 -15.38 -27.78
C PRO A 333 18.37 -13.97 -27.45
N ASP A 334 19.10 -12.92 -27.87
CA ASP A 334 18.66 -11.53 -27.77
C ASP A 334 17.35 -11.26 -28.51
N GLN A 335 17.18 -11.82 -29.71
CA GLN A 335 16.00 -11.60 -30.56
C GLN A 335 14.73 -12.25 -29.98
N GLN A 336 14.89 -13.28 -29.14
CA GLN A 336 13.78 -13.94 -28.43
C GLN A 336 13.47 -13.28 -27.08
N GLY A 337 14.34 -12.38 -26.62
CA GLY A 337 14.22 -11.72 -25.32
C GLY A 337 14.74 -12.54 -24.14
N TYR A 338 15.42 -13.67 -24.36
CA TYR A 338 15.95 -14.51 -23.29
C TYR A 338 16.92 -13.72 -22.38
N PHE A 339 17.88 -13.01 -22.99
CA PHE A 339 18.82 -12.19 -22.22
C PHE A 339 18.15 -10.98 -21.55
N ASP A 340 17.13 -10.36 -22.17
CA ASP A 340 16.40 -9.27 -21.53
C ASP A 340 15.64 -9.75 -20.30
N PHE A 341 15.01 -10.92 -20.41
CA PHE A 341 14.33 -11.57 -19.31
C PHE A 341 15.30 -11.88 -18.16
N LEU A 342 16.46 -12.50 -18.45
CA LEU A 342 17.49 -12.74 -17.42
C LEU A 342 17.99 -11.47 -16.75
N LEU A 343 18.23 -10.41 -17.52
CA LEU A 343 18.63 -9.11 -16.98
C LEU A 343 17.56 -8.54 -16.06
N MET A 344 16.28 -8.69 -16.42
CA MET A 344 15.17 -8.27 -15.57
C MET A 344 15.15 -9.02 -14.23
N ILE A 345 15.26 -10.34 -14.26
CA ILE A 345 15.29 -11.17 -13.05
C ILE A 345 16.46 -10.76 -12.15
N GLN A 346 17.60 -10.48 -12.74
CA GLN A 346 18.75 -9.94 -12.01
C GLN A 346 18.48 -8.53 -11.45
N ASP A 347 17.84 -7.63 -12.22
CA ASP A 347 17.50 -6.27 -11.75
C ASP A 347 16.61 -6.31 -10.49
N VAL A 348 15.65 -7.25 -10.43
CA VAL A 348 14.79 -7.47 -9.26
C VAL A 348 15.63 -7.94 -8.07
N ARG A 349 16.48 -8.95 -8.26
CA ARG A 349 17.37 -9.49 -7.20
C ARG A 349 18.33 -8.46 -6.66
N ASP A 350 19.03 -7.74 -7.54
CA ASP A 350 20.00 -6.74 -7.14
C ASP A 350 19.32 -5.57 -6.42
N THR A 351 18.07 -5.27 -6.77
CA THR A 351 17.25 -4.28 -6.06
C THR A 351 16.96 -4.74 -4.64
N VAL A 352 16.50 -5.98 -4.46
CA VAL A 352 16.18 -6.54 -3.13
C VAL A 352 17.43 -6.74 -2.28
N LEU A 353 18.55 -7.13 -2.89
CA LEU A 353 19.82 -7.36 -2.18
C LEU A 353 20.64 -6.08 -1.95
N GLY A 354 20.12 -4.90 -2.31
CA GLY A 354 20.85 -3.63 -2.20
C GLY A 354 22.13 -3.57 -3.04
N LYS A 355 22.31 -4.51 -3.98
CA LYS A 355 23.46 -4.58 -4.90
C LYS A 355 23.34 -3.58 -6.04
N LEU A 356 22.14 -3.07 -6.29
CA LEU A 356 21.90 -1.95 -7.18
C LEU A 356 22.42 -0.64 -6.54
N LYS A 357 23.75 -0.52 -6.38
CA LYS A 357 24.42 0.73 -6.01
C LYS A 357 24.21 1.72 -7.15
N GLY A 358 23.81 2.95 -6.82
CA GLY A 358 23.36 3.93 -7.80
C GLY A 358 24.32 4.16 -8.99
N ALA A 359 23.69 4.49 -10.12
CA ALA A 359 24.28 5.04 -11.35
C ALA A 359 25.05 4.10 -12.29
N GLU A 360 24.30 3.32 -13.09
CA GLU A 360 24.53 3.30 -14.54
C GLU A 360 23.19 3.46 -15.27
N ASP A 361 23.00 4.66 -15.84
CA ASP A 361 22.10 5.07 -16.93
C ASP A 361 20.63 4.62 -16.94
N MET A 362 19.78 5.43 -16.29
CA MET A 362 18.63 6.02 -17.00
C MET A 362 18.11 7.29 -16.30
N GLN A 363 18.71 8.43 -16.68
CA GLN A 363 18.28 9.81 -16.44
C GLN A 363 18.49 10.41 -15.04
N SER A 364 19.70 10.94 -14.85
CA SER A 364 19.87 12.28 -14.29
C SER A 364 21.13 12.94 -14.88
N GLU A 365 21.13 13.20 -16.19
CA GLU A 365 21.90 14.35 -16.68
C GLU A 365 21.21 15.61 -16.16
N ASN A 366 21.60 16.02 -14.96
CA ASN A 366 21.68 17.40 -14.50
C ASN A 366 21.83 17.39 -12.98
N GLN A 367 23.06 17.19 -12.51
CA GLN A 367 23.62 17.92 -11.38
C GLN A 367 25.06 17.47 -11.16
N ASN A 368 25.98 18.23 -11.76
CA ASN A 368 27.17 18.76 -11.08
C ASN A 368 27.95 19.62 -12.07
N GLY A 369 27.43 20.82 -12.29
CA GLY A 369 28.18 21.93 -12.87
C GLY A 369 28.00 23.13 -11.96
N ALA A 370 29.11 23.72 -11.52
CA ALA A 370 29.20 24.92 -10.71
C ALA A 370 28.58 26.16 -11.39
N GLY A 371 27.26 26.17 -11.56
CA GLY A 371 26.49 27.28 -12.12
C GLY A 371 25.89 28.09 -10.98
N GLY A 372 26.44 29.29 -10.75
CA GLY A 372 26.17 30.23 -9.65
C GLY A 372 24.72 30.74 -9.49
N TRP A 373 23.78 29.82 -9.37
CA TRP A 373 22.44 30.09 -8.84
C TRP A 373 22.54 30.14 -7.31
N ASN A 374 22.09 31.23 -6.70
CA ASN A 374 21.95 31.32 -5.25
C ASN A 374 20.46 31.23 -4.92
N ILE A 375 20.02 30.07 -4.45
CA ILE A 375 18.61 29.79 -4.13
C ILE A 375 18.51 29.67 -2.61
N ALA A 376 17.60 30.44 -2.03
CA ALA A 376 17.26 30.41 -0.61
C ALA A 376 15.77 30.13 -0.47
N VAL A 377 15.43 29.19 0.38
CA VAL A 377 14.04 28.91 0.75
C VAL A 377 13.96 29.07 2.27
N SER A 378 13.11 29.97 2.75
CA SER A 378 12.94 30.19 4.17
C SER A 378 12.24 28.99 4.80
N PRO A 379 12.45 28.71 6.09
CA PRO A 379 11.53 27.86 6.84
C PRO A 379 10.08 28.36 6.68
N PRO A 380 9.09 27.45 6.64
CA PRO A 380 7.68 27.83 6.72
C PRO A 380 7.46 28.66 7.99
N ASN A 381 6.94 29.87 7.85
CA ASN A 381 6.62 30.74 8.98
C ASN A 381 5.12 30.70 9.26
N PHE A 382 4.72 30.64 10.53
CA PHE A 382 3.32 30.68 10.90
C PHE A 382 2.74 32.09 10.64
N ALA A 383 1.61 32.17 9.93
CA ALA A 383 1.01 33.43 9.47
C ALA A 383 -0.49 33.52 9.83
N GLY A 384 -0.86 33.04 11.02
CA GLY A 384 -2.22 33.16 11.57
C GLY A 384 -3.05 31.91 11.32
N ASP A 385 -3.48 31.66 10.09
CA ASP A 385 -4.31 30.52 9.68
C ASP A 385 -3.60 29.59 8.67
N ASP A 386 -2.43 29.99 8.18
CA ASP A 386 -1.59 29.23 7.25
C ASP A 386 -0.09 29.28 7.63
N TYR A 387 0.69 28.40 7.02
CA TYR A 387 2.15 28.51 6.95
C TYR A 387 2.54 29.25 5.67
N GLU A 388 3.47 30.19 5.75
CA GLU A 388 4.03 30.90 4.60
C GLU A 388 5.45 30.43 4.32
N LEU A 389 5.66 29.82 3.15
CA LEU A 389 6.98 29.47 2.63
C LEU A 389 7.45 30.57 1.66
N SER A 390 8.57 31.22 1.96
CA SER A 390 9.18 32.20 1.05
C SER A 390 10.36 31.57 0.32
N PHE A 391 10.50 31.81 -0.98
CA PHE A 391 11.68 31.41 -1.74
C PHE A 391 12.20 32.55 -2.59
N ALA A 392 13.53 32.66 -2.61
CA ALA A 392 14.27 33.63 -3.38
C ALA A 392 15.34 32.91 -4.21
N ALA A 393 15.52 33.34 -5.46
CA ALA A 393 16.57 32.81 -6.33
C ALA A 393 17.27 33.95 -7.07
N ALA A 394 18.60 34.05 -6.95
CA ALA A 394 19.43 34.89 -7.79
C ALA A 394 20.02 34.05 -8.93
N LEU A 395 19.80 34.51 -10.16
CA LEU A 395 20.18 33.81 -11.39
C LEU A 395 21.59 34.25 -11.83
N PRO A 396 22.42 33.34 -12.35
CA PRO A 396 23.78 33.68 -12.78
C PRO A 396 23.82 34.63 -13.98
N ALA A 397 22.74 34.67 -14.77
CA ALA A 397 22.55 35.58 -15.88
C ALA A 397 21.07 35.97 -15.99
N LYS A 398 20.79 37.06 -16.70
CA LYS A 398 19.42 37.46 -17.02
C LYS A 398 18.84 36.48 -18.04
N LEU A 399 17.66 35.92 -17.76
CA LEU A 399 16.98 34.97 -18.64
C LEU A 399 15.78 35.64 -19.30
N ASP A 400 15.62 35.45 -20.62
CA ASP A 400 14.52 36.05 -21.38
C ASP A 400 13.15 35.49 -20.98
N SER A 401 13.11 34.19 -20.66
CA SER A 401 11.93 33.54 -20.09
C SER A 401 12.35 32.47 -19.08
N LEU A 402 11.59 32.36 -18.00
CA LEU A 402 11.80 31.37 -16.96
C LEU A 402 10.44 30.95 -16.40
N ALA A 403 10.18 29.65 -16.35
CA ALA A 403 9.10 29.08 -15.58
C ALA A 403 9.67 28.45 -14.30
N LEU A 404 9.00 28.66 -13.18
CA LEU A 404 9.30 28.06 -11.90
C LEU A 404 8.07 27.28 -11.43
N ILE A 405 8.23 25.99 -11.16
CA ILE A 405 7.22 25.17 -10.51
C ILE A 405 7.69 24.93 -9.08
N ALA A 406 7.05 25.56 -8.12
CA ALA A 406 7.27 25.31 -6.71
C ALA A 406 6.28 24.25 -6.24
N THR A 407 6.76 23.17 -5.65
CA THR A 407 5.93 22.06 -5.16
C THR A 407 6.35 21.74 -3.73
N VAL A 408 5.38 21.66 -2.82
CA VAL A 408 5.60 21.20 -1.45
C VAL A 408 4.97 19.82 -1.34
N ILE A 409 5.76 18.89 -0.82
CA ILE A 409 5.45 17.47 -0.72
C ILE A 409 5.60 17.08 0.75
N ASP A 410 4.70 16.27 1.29
CA ASP A 410 4.94 15.61 2.57
C ASP A 410 6.08 14.59 2.38
N THR A 411 7.18 14.73 3.10
CA THR A 411 8.36 13.87 2.99
C THR A 411 8.06 12.41 3.36
N ASN A 412 7.13 12.18 4.28
CA ASN A 412 6.80 10.84 4.75
C ASN A 412 5.84 10.14 3.78
N THR A 413 4.79 10.82 3.33
CA THR A 413 3.76 10.21 2.45
C THR A 413 4.06 10.39 0.96
N GLN A 414 4.99 11.29 0.61
CA GLN A 414 5.28 11.74 -0.75
C GLN A 414 4.05 12.36 -1.46
N GLU A 415 3.01 12.72 -0.73
CA GLU A 415 1.83 13.38 -1.29
C GLU A 415 2.12 14.84 -1.59
N GLN A 416 1.67 15.30 -2.77
CA GLN A 416 1.77 16.70 -3.13
C GLN A 416 0.76 17.51 -2.32
N ILE A 417 1.25 18.29 -1.36
CA ILE A 417 0.43 19.20 -0.56
C ILE A 417 0.00 20.39 -1.41
N LYS A 418 0.95 21.01 -2.12
CA LYS A 418 0.67 22.18 -2.95
C LYS A 418 1.65 22.29 -4.11
N SER A 419 1.17 22.76 -5.25
CA SER A 419 2.02 23.16 -6.37
C SER A 419 1.56 24.49 -6.93
N GLN A 420 2.52 25.36 -7.24
CA GLN A 420 2.27 26.65 -7.85
C GLN A 420 3.30 26.92 -8.94
N THR A 421 2.79 27.36 -10.09
CA THR A 421 3.63 27.72 -11.23
C THR A 421 3.73 29.23 -11.36
N TYR A 422 4.95 29.71 -11.55
CA TYR A 422 5.28 31.10 -11.80
C TYR A 422 5.98 31.21 -13.14
N THR A 423 5.71 32.27 -13.88
CA THR A 423 6.33 32.53 -15.18
C THR A 423 6.86 33.95 -15.23
N TYR A 424 8.12 34.10 -15.62
CA TYR A 424 8.82 35.37 -15.67
C TYR A 424 9.33 35.65 -17.08
N LYS A 425 9.41 36.94 -17.42
CA LYS A 425 10.07 37.45 -18.61
C LYS A 425 11.21 38.35 -18.20
N SER A 426 12.39 38.18 -18.81
CA SER A 426 13.57 39.02 -18.60
C SER A 426 13.97 39.18 -17.12
N VAL A 427 14.13 38.07 -16.41
CA VAL A 427 14.35 38.04 -14.94
C VAL A 427 15.80 37.74 -14.58
N LYS A 428 16.29 38.32 -13.48
CA LYS A 428 17.62 38.04 -12.88
C LYS A 428 17.52 37.58 -11.42
N SER A 429 16.41 37.87 -10.75
CA SER A 429 16.13 37.41 -9.40
C SER A 429 14.64 37.15 -9.22
N ILE A 430 14.30 36.17 -8.41
CA ILE A 430 12.94 35.80 -8.04
C ILE A 430 12.80 35.95 -6.53
N ALA A 431 11.63 36.39 -6.08
CA ALA A 431 11.19 36.35 -4.68
C ALA A 431 9.69 36.09 -4.67
N GLU A 432 9.27 34.97 -4.11
CA GLU A 432 7.88 34.54 -4.10
C GLU A 432 7.51 33.93 -2.76
N LYS A 433 6.20 33.82 -2.54
CA LYS A 433 5.60 33.24 -1.34
C LYS A 433 4.57 32.19 -1.74
N MET A 434 4.50 31.15 -0.95
CA MET A 434 3.50 30.10 -1.05
C MET A 434 2.88 29.87 0.32
N ARG A 435 1.55 30.05 0.39
CA ARG A 435 0.76 29.71 1.57
C ARG A 435 0.43 28.24 1.61
N LEU A 436 0.59 27.59 2.74
CA LEU A 436 0.36 26.16 2.98
C LEU A 436 -0.66 26.04 4.10
N SER A 437 -1.68 25.21 3.92
CA SER A 437 -2.60 24.90 5.01
C SER A 437 -1.84 24.23 6.14
N ILE A 438 -2.24 24.51 7.38
CA ILE A 438 -1.71 23.83 8.56
C ILE A 438 -2.16 22.37 8.49
N PRO A 439 -1.24 21.39 8.54
CA PRO A 439 -1.61 19.98 8.52
C PRO A 439 -2.27 19.56 9.83
N ASP A 440 -3.03 18.47 9.81
CA ASP A 440 -3.65 17.93 11.04
C ASP A 440 -2.60 17.36 11.99
N ASP A 441 -1.58 16.67 11.46
CA ASP A 441 -0.47 16.11 12.22
C ASP A 441 0.85 16.79 11.91
N ASP A 442 1.86 16.60 12.76
CA ASP A 442 3.22 17.04 12.49
C ASP A 442 3.74 16.40 11.20
N GLN A 443 4.22 17.23 10.28
CA GLN A 443 4.68 16.78 8.96
C GLN A 443 6.12 17.20 8.71
N GLN A 444 6.85 16.31 8.04
CA GLN A 444 8.08 16.67 7.35
C GLN A 444 7.68 17.10 5.93
N LEU A 445 8.10 18.28 5.51
CA LEU A 445 7.79 18.87 4.21
C LEU A 445 9.06 18.98 3.38
N THR A 446 8.98 18.57 2.12
CA THR A 446 10.00 18.79 1.10
C THR A 446 9.53 19.86 0.12
N ALA A 447 10.17 21.02 0.13
CA ALA A 447 9.98 22.04 -0.89
C ALA A 447 10.87 21.76 -2.10
N ARG A 448 10.24 21.49 -3.25
CA ARG A 448 10.87 21.22 -4.55
C ARG A 448 10.60 22.37 -5.52
N LEU A 449 11.66 23.06 -5.96
CA LEU A 449 11.61 24.14 -6.93
C LEU A 449 12.19 23.68 -8.27
N VAL A 450 11.38 23.65 -9.33
CA VAL A 450 11.81 23.28 -10.68
C VAL A 450 11.83 24.51 -11.58
N PHE A 451 13.01 24.93 -11.97
CA PHE A 451 13.26 26.05 -12.89
C PHE A 451 13.41 25.51 -14.31
N VAL A 452 12.69 26.10 -15.26
CA VAL A 452 12.71 25.71 -16.68
C VAL A 452 12.88 26.96 -17.53
N TRP A 453 13.89 27.01 -18.39
CA TRP A 453 14.12 28.14 -19.29
C TRP A 453 14.57 27.67 -20.66
N SER A 454 14.56 28.57 -21.65
CA SER A 454 15.07 28.29 -22.99
C SER A 454 16.39 29.02 -23.23
N THR A 455 17.29 28.37 -23.96
CA THR A 455 18.55 28.94 -24.46
C THR A 455 18.65 28.66 -25.97
N GLU A 456 19.64 29.24 -26.65
CA GLU A 456 19.94 28.90 -28.05
C GLU A 456 20.22 27.41 -28.26
N LYS A 457 20.70 26.72 -27.22
CA LYS A 457 20.97 25.26 -27.22
C LYS A 457 19.75 24.42 -26.87
N GLY A 458 18.57 25.02 -26.75
CA GLY A 458 17.32 24.37 -26.38
C GLY A 458 16.88 24.62 -24.95
N ARG A 459 15.86 23.85 -24.53
CA ARG A 459 15.23 23.94 -23.21
C ARG A 459 16.15 23.37 -22.13
N GLN A 460 16.29 24.12 -21.04
CA GLN A 460 17.11 23.80 -19.88
C GLN A 460 16.22 23.67 -18.63
N GLN A 461 16.67 22.88 -17.65
CA GLN A 461 15.97 22.68 -16.40
C GLN A 461 16.94 22.55 -15.23
N LYS A 462 16.57 23.10 -14.06
CA LYS A 462 17.28 22.93 -12.78
C LYS A 462 16.29 22.69 -11.65
N THR A 463 16.58 21.75 -10.78
CA THR A 463 15.73 21.42 -9.62
C THR A 463 16.48 21.71 -8.33
N PHE A 464 15.80 22.32 -7.36
CA PHE A 464 16.27 22.55 -6.00
C PHE A 464 15.30 21.88 -5.01
N VAL A 465 15.83 21.31 -3.93
CA VAL A 465 15.04 20.59 -2.92
C VAL A 465 15.54 20.99 -1.54
N GLN A 466 14.61 21.28 -0.62
CA GLN A 466 14.90 21.60 0.77
C GLN A 466 13.82 21.03 1.69
N ASP A 467 14.23 20.40 2.78
CA ASP A 467 13.32 19.78 3.75
C ASP A 467 13.12 20.68 4.98
N TYR A 468 11.93 20.59 5.56
CA TYR A 468 11.45 21.32 6.73
C TYR A 468 10.59 20.44 7.62
N ALA A 469 10.56 20.72 8.92
CA ALA A 469 9.54 20.19 9.83
C ALA A 469 8.50 21.27 10.11
N VAL A 470 7.23 20.95 10.02
CA VAL A 470 6.12 21.83 10.44
C VAL A 470 5.27 21.15 11.48
N ARG A 471 4.69 21.96 12.38
CA ARG A 471 3.79 21.48 13.42
C ARG A 471 2.35 21.44 12.92
N GLY A 472 1.70 20.30 13.12
CA GLY A 472 0.29 20.13 12.81
C GLY A 472 -0.62 20.55 13.95
N ASN A 473 -1.92 20.59 13.69
CA ASN A 473 -2.95 20.95 14.67
C ASN A 473 -2.94 20.00 15.89
N SER A 474 -2.62 18.72 15.73
CA SER A 474 -2.63 17.71 16.79
C SER A 474 -1.50 17.87 17.81
N SER A 475 -0.39 18.53 17.44
CA SER A 475 0.75 18.77 18.32
C SER A 475 0.50 19.81 19.42
N VAL A 476 -0.58 20.59 19.28
CA VAL A 476 -0.95 21.67 20.22
C VAL A 476 -1.70 21.11 21.44
N LEU A 477 -2.17 19.85 21.41
CA LEU A 477 -2.83 19.18 22.53
C LEU A 477 -1.97 18.05 23.08
N ALA A 478 -1.54 18.19 24.33
CA ALA A 478 -0.62 17.23 24.93
C ALA A 478 -1.31 16.04 25.59
N GLN A 479 -2.57 16.15 26.03
CA GLN A 479 -3.19 15.05 26.75
C GLN A 479 -4.72 15.15 26.81
N LEU A 480 -5.40 14.04 26.53
CA LEU A 480 -6.79 13.81 26.93
C LEU A 480 -6.74 13.02 28.25
N ASP A 481 -7.14 13.67 29.34
CA ASP A 481 -6.98 13.16 30.70
C ASP A 481 -8.10 12.21 31.12
N ARG A 482 -9.29 12.34 30.52
CA ARG A 482 -10.47 11.59 30.98
C ARG A 482 -11.53 11.54 29.89
N ILE A 483 -12.08 10.34 29.64
CA ILE A 483 -13.36 10.12 28.95
C ILE A 483 -14.23 9.20 29.79
N HIS A 484 -15.41 9.66 30.19
CA HIS A 484 -16.49 8.77 30.66
C HIS A 484 -17.49 8.51 29.52
N PRO A 485 -18.05 7.28 29.36
CA PRO A 485 -18.22 6.23 30.36
C PRO A 485 -17.17 5.12 30.26
N VAL A 486 -16.16 5.11 31.13
CA VAL A 486 -15.32 3.92 31.33
C VAL A 486 -16.05 2.92 32.22
N SER A 487 -15.96 1.63 31.89
CA SER A 487 -16.28 0.55 32.83
C SER A 487 -15.51 0.76 34.13
N ARG A 488 -16.01 0.24 35.27
CA ARG A 488 -15.26 0.26 36.56
C ARG A 488 -13.86 -0.37 36.45
N THR A 489 -13.60 -1.11 35.37
CA THR A 489 -12.36 -1.85 35.10
C THR A 489 -11.41 -1.12 34.14
N GLY A 490 -11.76 0.05 33.61
CA GLY A 490 -10.93 0.83 32.67
C GLY A 490 -10.88 0.25 31.24
N ARG A 491 -11.73 -0.75 30.93
CA ARG A 491 -11.87 -1.33 29.58
C ARG A 491 -12.85 -0.52 28.72
N PRO A 492 -12.70 -0.55 27.37
CA PRO A 492 -13.69 0.00 26.44
C PRO A 492 -15.09 -0.49 26.81
N ALA A 493 -16.05 0.43 26.89
CA ALA A 493 -17.39 0.09 27.36
C ALA A 493 -18.12 -0.79 26.34
N ILE A 494 -18.57 -1.95 26.81
CA ILE A 494 -19.56 -2.80 26.13
C ILE A 494 -20.94 -2.35 26.61
N GLN A 495 -21.71 -1.72 25.72
CA GLN A 495 -23.09 -1.32 26.02
C GLN A 495 -24.07 -2.31 25.37
N ILE A 496 -24.96 -2.89 26.17
CA ILE A 496 -26.06 -3.74 25.67
C ILE A 496 -27.33 -2.92 25.51
N VAL A 497 -27.91 -2.98 24.31
CA VAL A 497 -29.22 -2.40 24.02
C VAL A 497 -30.22 -3.54 23.84
N ASN A 498 -30.85 -3.94 24.95
CA ASN A 498 -32.20 -4.52 25.09
C ASN A 498 -32.28 -5.36 26.37
N GLY A 499 -32.93 -4.80 27.40
CA GLY A 499 -33.91 -5.48 28.26
C GLY A 499 -33.52 -6.68 29.13
N THR A 500 -32.35 -7.29 28.95
CA THR A 500 -31.94 -8.46 29.74
C THR A 500 -30.57 -8.22 30.34
N PRO A 501 -30.41 -8.29 31.68
CA PRO A 501 -29.10 -8.24 32.31
C PRO A 501 -28.21 -9.33 31.70
N SER A 502 -27.08 -8.92 31.13
CA SER A 502 -26.01 -9.86 30.78
C SER A 502 -24.98 -9.86 31.91
N GLU A 503 -24.52 -11.03 32.32
CA GLU A 503 -23.39 -11.16 33.27
C GLU A 503 -22.07 -10.64 32.68
N THR A 504 -22.02 -10.37 31.38
CA THR A 504 -20.83 -9.87 30.66
C THR A 504 -20.85 -8.36 30.38
N ALA A 505 -21.91 -7.64 30.73
CA ALA A 505 -22.05 -6.21 30.44
C ALA A 505 -21.68 -5.33 31.64
N ASP A 506 -20.87 -4.31 31.40
CA ASP A 506 -20.38 -3.41 32.46
C ASP A 506 -21.32 -2.22 32.75
N TYR A 507 -22.30 -1.92 31.87
CA TYR A 507 -23.29 -0.83 32.04
C TYR A 507 -24.61 -1.13 31.31
N ASN A 508 -25.75 -0.76 31.92
CA ASN A 508 -27.09 -0.88 31.33
C ASN A 508 -27.84 0.46 31.46
N TYR A 509 -28.40 0.97 30.35
CA TYR A 509 -29.18 2.22 30.35
C TYR A 509 -30.62 1.94 29.90
N PRO A 510 -31.64 2.10 30.78
CA PRO A 510 -33.02 1.73 30.51
C PRO A 510 -33.68 2.49 29.34
N LEU A 511 -33.10 3.62 28.94
CA LEU A 511 -33.68 4.53 27.94
C LEU A 511 -33.21 4.25 26.50
N ASN A 512 -32.16 3.44 26.29
CA ASN A 512 -31.78 3.04 24.94
C ASN A 512 -32.89 2.19 24.32
N ALA A 513 -33.44 2.63 23.19
CA ALA A 513 -34.59 1.98 22.57
C ALA A 513 -34.35 1.79 21.08
N MET A 514 -34.51 0.55 20.62
CA MET A 514 -34.70 0.24 19.21
C MET A 514 -36.20 0.26 18.91
N TYR A 515 -36.60 0.98 17.89
CA TYR A 515 -37.99 1.02 17.44
C TYR A 515 -38.04 1.10 15.92
N ILE A 516 -39.13 0.61 15.35
CA ILE A 516 -39.49 0.89 13.97
C ILE A 516 -40.31 2.17 14.01
N ASP A 517 -39.89 3.19 13.27
CA ASP A 517 -40.63 4.44 13.21
C ASP A 517 -41.89 4.33 12.33
N GLN A 518 -42.57 5.47 12.14
CA GLN A 518 -43.78 5.53 11.32
C GLN A 518 -43.51 5.27 9.82
N ASP A 519 -42.27 5.41 9.37
CA ASP A 519 -41.83 5.20 7.99
C ASP A 519 -41.28 3.78 7.76
N SER A 520 -41.47 2.87 8.72
CA SER A 520 -40.91 1.50 8.71
C SER A 520 -39.38 1.43 8.71
N VAL A 521 -38.72 2.51 9.11
CA VAL A 521 -37.26 2.57 9.26
C VAL A 521 -36.90 2.14 10.67
N ARG A 522 -35.94 1.22 10.79
CA ARG A 522 -35.37 0.84 12.08
C ARG A 522 -34.55 2.02 12.63
N ARG A 523 -34.88 2.44 13.85
CA ARG A 523 -34.20 3.52 14.56
C ARG A 523 -33.65 3.01 15.88
N LEU A 524 -32.55 3.63 16.29
CA LEU A 524 -31.88 3.38 17.55
C LEU A 524 -31.64 4.72 18.25
N ASP A 525 -32.31 4.94 19.38
CA ASP A 525 -32.01 6.09 20.24
C ASP A 525 -30.96 5.67 21.28
N LEU A 526 -29.81 6.36 21.30
CA LEU A 526 -28.69 6.10 22.21
C LEU A 526 -28.50 7.20 23.24
N TYR A 527 -28.25 6.75 24.47
CA TYR A 527 -27.90 7.53 25.65
C TYR A 527 -26.47 7.18 26.09
N ALA A 528 -25.57 8.15 25.92
CA ALA A 528 -24.15 8.03 26.25
C ALA A 528 -23.63 9.37 26.83
N PRO A 529 -23.57 9.54 28.16
CA PRO A 529 -22.98 10.75 28.75
C PRO A 529 -21.46 10.78 28.49
N ILE A 530 -20.92 11.96 28.18
CA ILE A 530 -19.49 12.13 27.84
C ILE A 530 -18.89 13.24 28.72
N GLU A 531 -17.86 12.93 29.51
CA GLU A 531 -17.00 13.94 30.14
C GLU A 531 -15.60 13.82 29.56
N LEU A 532 -15.11 14.87 28.93
CA LEU A 532 -13.83 14.96 28.23
C LEU A 532 -12.99 16.08 28.85
N ARG A 533 -11.73 15.79 29.21
CA ARG A 533 -10.76 16.78 29.70
C ARG A 533 -9.51 16.75 28.85
N MET A 534 -9.09 17.90 28.34
CA MET A 534 -7.94 18.03 27.46
C MET A 534 -7.01 19.12 27.96
N LYS A 535 -5.70 18.95 27.80
CA LYS A 535 -4.71 19.96 28.14
C LYS A 535 -3.91 20.37 26.90
N LEU A 536 -3.78 21.68 26.67
CA LEU A 536 -2.87 22.23 25.67
C LEU A 536 -1.41 21.85 25.98
N ALA A 537 -0.60 21.73 24.95
CA ALA A 537 0.83 21.46 25.08
C ALA A 537 1.53 22.61 25.82
N ASP A 538 2.55 22.25 26.60
CA ASP A 538 3.29 23.23 27.39
C ASP A 538 3.88 24.32 26.48
N GLY A 539 3.66 25.59 26.84
CA GLY A 539 4.07 26.75 26.05
C GLY A 539 2.97 27.35 25.17
N PHE A 540 1.81 26.70 25.04
CA PHE A 540 0.63 27.27 24.38
C PHE A 540 -0.38 27.81 25.40
N LYS A 541 -1.02 28.93 25.07
CA LYS A 541 -2.13 29.51 25.84
C LYS A 541 -3.37 29.65 24.96
N LEU A 542 -4.55 29.42 25.53
CA LEU A 542 -5.81 29.68 24.86
C LEU A 542 -6.14 31.17 24.92
N LEU A 543 -6.42 31.76 23.76
CA LEU A 543 -6.85 33.15 23.62
C LEU A 543 -8.37 33.25 23.44
N ASP A 544 -8.95 32.40 22.59
CA ASP A 544 -10.40 32.33 22.32
C ASP A 544 -10.80 30.95 21.76
N TYR A 545 -12.10 30.63 21.68
CA TYR A 545 -12.61 29.45 20.99
C TYR A 545 -13.91 29.74 20.22
N SER A 546 -14.09 29.07 19.07
CA SER A 546 -15.33 29.12 18.28
C SER A 546 -15.70 27.75 17.73
N ASP A 547 -16.98 27.58 17.39
CA ASP A 547 -17.53 26.46 16.60
C ASP A 547 -17.21 25.04 17.10
N LEU A 548 -17.73 24.68 18.28
CA LEU A 548 -17.70 23.29 18.77
C LEU A 548 -18.67 22.39 17.97
N GLN A 549 -18.12 21.33 17.37
CA GLN A 549 -18.89 20.31 16.66
C GLN A 549 -18.60 18.91 17.20
N LEU A 550 -19.66 18.10 17.35
CA LEU A 550 -19.59 16.69 17.75
C LEU A 550 -20.15 15.82 16.62
N THR A 551 -19.39 14.79 16.24
CA THR A 551 -19.76 13.85 15.17
C THR A 551 -19.64 12.41 15.65
N LEU A 552 -20.56 11.57 15.20
CA LEU A 552 -20.50 10.12 15.41
C LEU A 552 -20.45 9.42 14.05
N THR A 553 -19.41 8.62 13.84
CA THR A 553 -19.18 7.94 12.55
C THR A 553 -19.17 6.43 12.74
N PRO A 554 -20.07 5.67 12.06
CA PRO A 554 -20.06 4.21 12.02
C PRO A 554 -18.92 3.69 11.11
N PRO A 555 -18.60 2.39 11.17
CA PRO A 555 -17.48 1.81 10.40
C PRO A 555 -17.68 1.89 8.88
N SER A 556 -18.95 1.96 8.44
CA SER A 556 -19.35 2.10 7.03
C SER A 556 -19.06 3.48 6.43
N GLY A 557 -18.62 4.46 7.23
CA GLY A 557 -18.30 5.82 6.78
C GLY A 557 -19.50 6.75 6.61
N SER A 558 -20.71 6.31 6.92
CA SER A 558 -21.92 7.13 6.85
C SER A 558 -21.95 8.14 8.00
N ALA A 559 -21.65 9.42 7.78
CA ALA A 559 -21.67 10.43 8.83
C ALA A 559 -23.09 10.58 9.42
N LEU A 560 -23.27 10.24 10.69
CA LEU A 560 -24.54 10.42 11.40
C LEU A 560 -24.57 11.86 11.91
N ARG A 561 -25.46 12.67 11.34
CA ARG A 561 -25.59 14.09 11.71
C ARG A 561 -26.26 14.23 13.06
N TYR A 562 -25.51 14.76 14.01
CA TYR A 562 -25.98 15.16 15.34
C TYR A 562 -26.99 16.32 15.23
N CYS A 563 -28.04 16.27 16.06
CA CYS A 563 -28.93 17.40 16.25
C CYS A 563 -28.37 18.26 17.38
N ASN A 564 -27.77 19.39 17.02
CA ASN A 564 -27.04 20.28 17.92
C ASN A 564 -27.94 20.91 19.00
N ASN A 565 -28.10 20.22 20.15
CA ASN A 565 -28.85 20.75 21.28
C ASN A 565 -27.88 21.33 22.32
N SER A 566 -27.52 22.59 22.15
CA SER A 566 -26.57 23.35 22.98
C SER A 566 -26.92 23.41 24.47
N LYS A 567 -28.15 23.05 24.86
CA LYS A 567 -28.58 23.01 26.27
C LYS A 567 -27.89 21.94 27.12
N PHE A 568 -27.28 20.92 26.50
CA PHE A 568 -26.80 19.73 27.21
C PHE A 568 -25.28 19.53 27.14
N VAL A 569 -24.55 20.46 26.51
CA VAL A 569 -23.09 20.43 26.38
C VAL A 569 -22.51 21.67 27.08
N SER A 570 -21.65 21.45 28.07
CA SER A 570 -20.89 22.49 28.76
C SER A 570 -19.43 22.41 28.32
N PHE A 571 -18.91 23.46 27.69
CA PHE A 571 -17.48 23.62 27.41
C PHE A 571 -16.90 24.70 28.33
N LYS A 572 -15.85 24.36 29.08
CA LYS A 572 -15.20 25.24 30.06
C LYS A 572 -13.70 25.27 29.79
N PRO A 573 -13.18 26.30 29.13
CA PRO A 573 -11.75 26.53 29.04
C PRO A 573 -11.21 27.17 30.33
N ASP A 574 -9.98 26.82 30.68
CA ASP A 574 -9.15 27.44 31.71
C ASP A 574 -7.91 28.03 31.01
N PRO A 575 -7.89 29.34 30.71
CA PRO A 575 -6.83 29.98 29.94
C PRO A 575 -5.45 29.95 30.62
N ASP A 576 -5.44 29.89 31.96
CA ASP A 576 -4.20 29.94 32.75
C ASP A 576 -3.48 28.59 32.76
N THR A 577 -4.24 27.50 32.77
CA THR A 577 -3.70 26.13 32.77
C THR A 577 -3.68 25.46 31.39
N GLY A 578 -4.38 26.06 30.41
CA GLY A 578 -4.59 25.46 29.09
C GLY A 578 -5.52 24.24 29.13
N LEU A 579 -6.28 24.06 30.20
CA LEU A 579 -7.22 22.95 30.36
C LEU A 579 -8.56 23.26 29.66
N LEU A 580 -9.05 22.34 28.86
CA LEU A 580 -10.35 22.39 28.19
C LEU A 580 -11.22 21.25 28.73
N GLN A 581 -12.33 21.59 29.39
CA GLN A 581 -13.28 20.60 29.89
C GLN A 581 -14.59 20.64 29.10
N LEU A 582 -14.97 19.53 28.48
CA LEU A 582 -16.26 19.33 27.82
C LEU A 582 -17.08 18.31 28.60
N THR A 583 -18.31 18.67 28.96
CA THR A 583 -19.25 17.79 29.65
C THR A 583 -20.59 17.75 28.90
N ALA A 584 -21.00 16.57 28.44
CA ALA A 584 -22.33 16.27 27.92
C ALA A 584 -23.11 15.42 28.94
N VAL A 585 -24.19 15.97 29.52
CA VAL A 585 -24.96 15.35 30.62
C VAL A 585 -26.24 14.61 30.17
N GLU A 586 -26.79 13.78 31.08
CA GLU A 586 -27.74 12.65 30.92
C GLU A 586 -28.96 12.79 29.99
N GLU A 587 -29.39 13.97 29.57
CA GLU A 587 -30.58 14.14 28.70
C GLU A 587 -30.24 14.12 27.19
N TRP A 588 -29.20 13.36 26.83
CA TRP A 588 -28.68 13.25 25.47
C TRP A 588 -29.41 12.15 24.69
N LYS A 589 -30.36 12.52 23.83
CA LYS A 589 -30.98 11.61 22.84
C LYS A 589 -30.22 11.68 21.52
N ASN A 590 -29.29 10.76 21.28
CA ASN A 590 -28.72 10.57 19.94
C ASN A 590 -29.64 9.67 19.13
N ARG A 591 -30.34 10.23 18.14
CA ARG A 591 -31.16 9.45 17.21
C ARG A 591 -30.30 8.92 16.08
N LEU A 592 -30.04 7.63 16.06
CA LEU A 592 -29.41 6.95 14.94
C LEU A 592 -30.49 6.37 14.03
N VAL A 593 -30.39 6.67 12.74
CA VAL A 593 -31.26 6.13 11.69
C VAL A 593 -30.41 5.22 10.84
N ALA A 594 -30.78 3.95 10.72
CA ALA A 594 -30.04 2.99 9.90
C ALA A 594 -30.99 2.00 9.22
N SER A 595 -30.77 1.77 7.93
CA SER A 595 -31.57 0.85 7.12
C SER A 595 -31.16 -0.61 7.33
N ASP A 596 -29.87 -0.88 7.58
CA ASP A 596 -29.29 -2.22 7.49
C ASP A 596 -28.40 -2.55 8.68
N PHE A 597 -28.98 -3.08 9.76
CA PHE A 597 -28.21 -3.76 10.80
C PHE A 597 -28.64 -5.23 10.87
N SER A 598 -27.70 -6.14 10.54
CA SER A 598 -27.77 -7.56 10.90
C SER A 598 -27.05 -7.77 12.23
N ALA A 599 -27.41 -8.84 12.94
CA ALA A 599 -26.98 -9.06 14.31
C ALA A 599 -25.47 -9.34 14.44
N SER A 600 -24.64 -8.30 14.60
CA SER A 600 -23.22 -8.41 15.01
C SER A 600 -22.61 -7.02 15.21
N LEU A 601 -22.17 -6.72 16.44
CA LEU A 601 -21.25 -5.65 16.86
C LEU A 601 -21.20 -4.34 16.04
N ALA A 602 -21.70 -3.23 16.60
CA ALA A 602 -21.44 -1.88 16.05
C ALA A 602 -20.28 -1.20 16.78
N LYS A 603 -19.30 -0.68 16.03
CA LYS A 603 -18.23 0.19 16.54
C LYS A 603 -18.46 1.62 16.08
N MET A 604 -18.60 2.59 16.98
CA MET A 604 -18.75 4.00 16.60
C MET A 604 -17.53 4.82 17.02
N ARG A 605 -17.22 5.85 16.21
CA ARG A 605 -16.16 6.83 16.49
C ARG A 605 -16.76 8.18 16.87
N LEU A 606 -16.25 8.78 17.94
CA LEU A 606 -16.56 10.15 18.34
C LEU A 606 -15.50 11.10 17.78
N GLY A 607 -15.91 12.02 16.91
CA GLY A 607 -15.09 13.12 16.45
C GLY A 607 -15.53 14.42 17.12
N ILE A 608 -14.56 15.16 17.67
CA ILE A 608 -14.76 16.50 18.25
C ILE A 608 -13.94 17.47 17.43
N GLN A 609 -14.58 18.49 16.86
CA GLN A 609 -13.87 19.57 16.18
C GLN A 609 -14.11 20.88 16.93
N VAL A 610 -13.02 21.60 17.20
CA VAL A 610 -13.05 22.91 17.85
C VAL A 610 -12.01 23.81 17.23
N THR A 611 -12.37 25.06 16.95
CA THR A 611 -11.41 26.08 16.50
C THR A 611 -10.93 26.87 17.71
N LEU A 612 -9.63 26.83 17.97
CA LEU A 612 -8.99 27.50 19.10
C LEU A 612 -8.08 28.61 18.57
N GLU A 613 -8.13 29.79 19.19
CA GLU A 613 -7.07 30.78 19.04
C GLU A 613 -5.99 30.50 20.08
N VAL A 614 -4.76 30.30 19.65
CA VAL A 614 -3.64 29.94 20.52
C VAL A 614 -2.45 30.88 20.36
N GLY A 615 -1.76 31.14 21.46
CA GLY A 615 -0.53 31.94 21.49
C GLY A 615 0.64 31.19 22.13
N SER A 616 1.84 31.36 21.58
CA SER A 616 3.14 30.86 22.07
C SER A 616 4.27 31.85 21.78
N GLU A 617 5.51 31.57 22.18
CA GLU A 617 6.67 32.43 21.88
C GLU A 617 7.01 32.53 20.38
N SER A 618 6.58 31.57 19.56
CA SER A 618 6.91 31.48 18.13
C SER A 618 5.70 31.51 17.19
N GLU A 619 4.47 31.47 17.72
CA GLU A 619 3.23 31.34 16.94
C GLU A 619 2.07 32.06 17.66
N GLU A 620 1.28 32.87 16.94
CA GLU A 620 0.04 33.49 17.43
C GLU A 620 -1.01 33.46 16.31
N GLY A 621 -2.17 32.82 16.54
CA GLY A 621 -3.22 32.68 15.52
C GLY A 621 -4.23 31.56 15.77
N TYR A 622 -5.06 31.28 14.78
CA TYR A 622 -6.13 30.28 14.87
C TYR A 622 -5.63 28.89 14.44
N ARG A 623 -5.98 27.87 15.23
CA ARG A 623 -5.76 26.46 14.93
C ARG A 623 -7.10 25.73 14.91
N ASN A 624 -7.34 24.94 13.86
CA ASN A 624 -8.49 24.04 13.81
C ASN A 624 -8.08 22.72 14.41
N VAL A 625 -8.60 22.40 15.58
CA VAL A 625 -8.27 21.14 16.23
C VAL A 625 -9.39 20.15 15.95
N ALA A 626 -9.06 19.13 15.16
CA ALA A 626 -9.87 17.93 15.03
C ALA A 626 -9.33 16.86 15.98
N ILE A 627 -10.19 16.39 16.87
CA ILE A 627 -9.90 15.33 17.82
C ILE A 627 -10.75 14.14 17.41
N ASP A 628 -10.15 13.27 16.61
CA ASP A 628 -10.70 11.96 16.36
C ASP A 628 -10.28 11.04 17.51
N THR A 629 -11.26 10.50 18.23
CA THR A 629 -11.02 9.48 19.27
C THR A 629 -10.70 8.11 18.68
N GLY A 630 -10.25 8.00 17.41
CA GLY A 630 -9.44 6.87 16.96
C GLY A 630 -9.01 6.83 15.49
N ARG A 631 -7.69 6.69 15.28
CA ARG A 631 -7.07 5.52 14.59
C ARG A 631 -5.59 5.28 14.94
N ASP A 632 -4.93 6.14 15.71
CA ASP A 632 -3.55 5.90 16.21
C ASP A 632 -3.34 6.22 17.71
N ALA A 633 -2.33 5.58 18.30
CA ALA A 633 -2.33 4.89 19.60
C ALA A 633 -2.34 5.67 20.93
N LYS A 634 -2.71 6.95 21.00
CA LYS A 634 -2.69 7.66 22.32
C LYS A 634 -4.04 7.96 22.95
N LEU A 635 -5.12 8.13 22.17
CA LEU A 635 -6.38 8.67 22.70
C LEU A 635 -7.63 7.97 22.12
N ALA A 636 -7.59 6.64 21.98
CA ALA A 636 -8.70 5.90 21.40
C ALA A 636 -9.85 5.65 22.40
N VAL A 637 -11.06 6.14 22.10
CA VAL A 637 -12.30 5.69 22.75
C VAL A 637 -13.22 5.06 21.71
N GLY A 638 -13.04 3.76 21.52
CA GLY A 638 -14.03 2.95 20.82
C GLY A 638 -15.23 2.70 21.74
N ILE A 639 -16.42 3.06 21.29
CA ILE A 639 -17.66 2.61 21.94
C ILE A 639 -18.15 1.38 21.19
N GLU A 640 -18.13 0.23 21.85
CA GLU A 640 -18.56 -1.05 21.29
C GLU A 640 -19.96 -1.39 21.79
N TYR A 641 -20.87 -1.64 20.85
CA TYR A 641 -22.26 -1.99 21.16
C TYR A 641 -22.50 -3.45 20.81
N LEU A 642 -22.98 -4.20 21.80
CA LEU A 642 -23.43 -5.58 21.63
C LEU A 642 -24.95 -5.59 21.77
N TRP A 643 -25.66 -5.92 20.71
CA TRP A 643 -27.10 -6.17 20.77
C TRP A 643 -27.38 -7.67 20.74
N ASN A 644 -28.44 -8.07 21.43
CA ASN A 644 -29.04 -9.40 21.27
C ASN A 644 -30.45 -9.17 20.70
N LEU A 645 -30.78 -9.84 19.60
CA LEU A 645 -32.09 -9.74 18.96
C LEU A 645 -33.15 -10.51 19.74
#